data_AF-A0A7W9YY10-F1
#
_entry.id   AF-A0A7W9YY10-F1
#
_cell.length_a   1.000
_cell.length_b   1.000
_cell.length_c   1.000
_cell.angle_alpha   90.00
_cell.angle_beta   90.00
_cell.angle_gamma   90.00
#
_symmetry.space_group_name_H-M   'P 1'
#
loop_
_entity.id
_entity.type
_entity.pdbx_description
1 polymer ?
#
loop_
_entity_poly.entity_id
_entity_poly.type
_entity_poly.pdbx_seq_one_letter_code
_entity_poly.pdbx_strand_id
1 'polypeptide(L)'
;MRIVCIGGGPAGLYFALLMKKQNPAHEISVVERNRPYDTFGWGVVFSDATMEAMRAWDPDSAAEIEDAFNHWDDIEVWFKGTRQRTSGHGFVGIGRKKLLNILQRRCEALGVELVFETDVASDLDYADADLVIASDGFNSKIRNRYQEVFEPDLVTRPNRYIWLGTNKLYDAFTFDFRKTDHGWFQAHIYKFDDKTSTFIVETTEDAYEKHGLGQMDQQGSIDFCQDLFSEVLDGAELMTNARHLRGSAWLNFNRLICGKWSHFNGHSHVVLMGDAAHTAHFAIGSGTKLAIDDAIELTNQFNRHGHAKEQIPAVLEDYEEIRRVDVARIQNAARNAMEWFEVVGRRYADTLPPEQFMYSMLTRSQRISHENLRLRDKAWLEGYERWFASQAGVEPSADGRVPPPMFTPYTMRGVTLTNRIVMSPMAMYSAKDGVLDDFHLVHLGARALGGAALVFGEMTCVSPDARITPGCLGLWNEKQAEGWKRFVDFVHGNSTAKVGIQLGHAGRKGATKLAWEGIDQPLQTGDWPLISASALPYLKNSQVPKAMDRADMDRVKADFVRATELAVTTGADWLELHCAHGYLLSSFLSPLTNRRTDEYGGSHENRARYPLEIFNAIRAVWPEDKPISVRLSCHDWFEGGNTPDDAAIFAQMFKDAGADMIDCSSGQVWKEEKPVYGRLFQTPFSDKIRNEVGIPTIAVGAISEADHANSVIAAGRADLCAVARPHLADPAWVLHEAARIGLTDIAWPKQYYSGKQQYETNLARAAAAK
;
A
#
# COMPACT_ATOMS: atom_id res chain seq x y z
N MET A 1 7.13 26.74 35.06
CA MET A 1 5.79 26.46 34.49
C MET A 1 5.13 25.39 35.32
N ARG A 2 3.81 25.49 35.48
CA ARG A 2 2.95 24.43 36.04
C ARG A 2 2.34 23.62 34.90
N ILE A 3 2.62 22.33 34.89
CA ILE A 3 2.25 21.39 33.82
C ILE A 3 1.39 20.28 34.43
N VAL A 4 0.25 19.97 33.80
CA VAL A 4 -0.63 18.87 34.24
C VAL A 4 -0.78 17.87 33.11
N CYS A 5 -0.37 16.63 33.34
CA CYS A 5 -0.57 15.52 32.41
C CYS A 5 -1.77 14.69 32.85
N ILE A 6 -2.83 14.70 32.05
CA ILE A 6 -4.05 13.94 32.32
C ILE A 6 -3.91 12.60 31.59
N GLY A 7 -3.80 11.50 32.35
CA GLY A 7 -3.47 10.16 31.88
C GLY A 7 -2.06 9.69 32.26
N GLY A 8 -1.96 8.58 32.97
CA GLY A 8 -0.73 7.91 33.42
C GLY A 8 -0.26 6.80 32.48
N GLY A 9 -0.51 6.94 31.17
CA GLY A 9 0.04 6.07 30.14
C GLY A 9 1.48 6.44 29.74
N PRO A 10 2.09 5.73 28.77
CA PRO A 10 3.47 6.01 28.35
C PRO A 10 3.70 7.45 27.88
N ALA A 11 2.73 8.06 27.20
CA ALA A 11 2.81 9.45 26.74
C ALA A 11 2.95 10.44 27.91
N GLY A 12 1.95 10.49 28.80
CA GLY A 12 1.91 11.43 29.92
C GLY A 12 3.06 11.23 30.90
N LEU A 13 3.36 9.98 31.28
CA LEU A 13 4.46 9.69 32.19
C LEU A 13 5.82 10.06 31.60
N TYR A 14 6.09 9.69 30.34
CA TYR A 14 7.40 9.93 29.75
C TYR A 14 7.62 11.42 29.45
N PHE A 15 6.59 12.15 29.01
CA PHE A 15 6.69 13.61 28.86
C PHE A 15 6.97 14.30 30.20
N ALA A 16 6.21 13.95 31.25
CA ALA A 16 6.40 14.52 32.58
C ALA A 16 7.81 14.27 33.12
N LEU A 17 8.32 13.04 32.94
CA LEU A 17 9.68 12.65 33.27
C LEU A 17 10.71 13.54 32.54
N LEU A 18 10.64 13.61 31.20
CA LEU A 18 11.60 14.35 30.39
C LEU A 18 11.60 15.84 30.70
N MET A 19 10.43 16.47 30.83
CA MET A 19 10.32 17.89 31.18
C MET A 19 10.88 18.19 32.57
N LYS A 20 10.58 17.34 33.57
CA LYS A 20 11.12 17.53 34.94
C LYS A 20 12.63 17.38 34.97
N LYS A 21 13.15 16.39 34.23
CA LYS A 21 14.59 16.14 34.11
C LYS A 21 15.35 17.32 33.50
N GLN A 22 14.79 17.94 32.47
CA GLN A 22 15.43 19.07 31.79
C GLN A 22 15.40 20.35 32.61
N ASN A 23 14.29 20.60 33.30
CA ASN A 23 14.15 21.77 34.14
C ASN A 23 13.43 21.43 35.44
N PRO A 24 14.19 21.18 36.53
CA PRO A 24 13.64 20.83 37.83
C PRO A 24 12.71 21.88 38.44
N ALA A 25 12.75 23.13 37.96
CA ALA A 25 11.86 24.21 38.41
C ALA A 25 10.42 24.09 37.87
N HIS A 26 10.14 23.13 36.99
CA HIS A 26 8.76 22.83 36.60
C HIS A 26 8.00 22.16 37.74
N GLU A 27 6.77 22.62 37.97
CA GLU A 27 5.79 21.93 38.81
C GLU A 27 4.97 21.03 37.89
N ILE A 28 5.13 19.71 38.00
CA ILE A 28 4.52 18.76 37.09
C ILE A 28 3.72 17.73 37.88
N SER A 29 2.45 17.56 37.53
CA SER A 29 1.60 16.49 38.05
C SER A 29 1.08 15.59 36.92
N VAL A 30 0.97 14.29 37.21
CA VAL A 30 0.34 13.30 36.34
C VAL A 30 -0.89 12.76 37.06
N VAL A 31 -2.05 12.88 36.45
CA VAL A 31 -3.33 12.50 37.03
C VAL A 31 -3.87 11.27 36.32
N GLU A 32 -4.05 10.17 37.06
CA GLU A 32 -4.46 8.86 36.54
C GLU A 32 -5.75 8.38 37.24
N ARG A 33 -6.70 7.91 36.42
CA ARG A 33 -8.01 7.44 36.90
C ARG A 33 -7.92 6.07 37.59
N ASN A 34 -6.95 5.26 37.19
CA ASN A 34 -6.76 3.92 37.70
C ASN A 34 -5.93 3.93 38.98
N ARG A 35 -5.91 2.78 39.66
CA ARG A 35 -5.04 2.55 40.81
C ARG A 35 -3.57 2.59 40.42
N PRO A 36 -2.67 2.93 41.36
CA PRO A 36 -1.24 2.75 41.14
C PRO A 36 -0.94 1.34 40.66
N TYR A 37 -0.14 1.22 39.60
CA TYR A 37 0.31 -0.05 39.03
C TYR A 37 -0.78 -0.96 38.44
N ASP A 38 -1.98 -0.44 38.18
CA ASP A 38 -3.06 -1.15 37.49
C ASP A 38 -2.98 -0.90 35.97
N THR A 39 -3.09 -1.96 35.16
CA THR A 39 -3.03 -1.82 33.69
C THR A 39 -3.69 -2.99 32.98
N PHE A 40 -4.15 -2.72 31.75
CA PHE A 40 -4.80 -3.68 30.86
C PHE A 40 -3.88 -4.05 29.68
N GLY A 41 -3.88 -5.34 29.31
CA GLY A 41 -3.02 -5.88 28.25
C GLY A 41 -1.75 -6.56 28.81
N TRP A 42 -1.02 -7.22 27.92
CA TRP A 42 0.10 -8.10 28.27
C TRP A 42 1.44 -7.45 27.89
N GLY A 43 2.08 -7.90 26.81
CA GLY A 43 3.34 -7.31 26.32
C GLY A 43 3.16 -6.11 25.39
N VAL A 44 4.19 -5.25 25.35
CA VAL A 44 4.40 -4.28 24.26
C VAL A 44 5.76 -4.52 23.63
N VAL A 45 5.89 -4.16 22.35
CA VAL A 45 7.12 -4.35 21.57
C VAL A 45 7.73 -3.00 21.23
N PHE A 46 9.05 -2.89 21.35
CA PHE A 46 9.81 -1.73 20.90
C PHE A 46 10.65 -2.08 19.67
N SER A 47 10.93 -1.07 18.85
CA SER A 47 11.95 -1.15 17.79
C SER A 47 13.26 -0.56 18.28
N ASP A 48 14.39 -1.02 17.74
CA ASP A 48 15.72 -0.49 18.07
C ASP A 48 15.79 1.04 17.95
N ALA A 49 15.19 1.63 16.92
CA ALA A 49 15.16 3.08 16.73
C ALA A 49 14.45 3.84 17.87
N THR A 50 13.43 3.25 18.49
CA THR A 50 12.79 3.87 19.68
C THR A 50 13.73 3.79 20.87
N MET A 51 14.45 2.69 21.02
CA MET A 51 15.41 2.52 22.12
C MET A 51 16.60 3.46 21.98
N GLU A 52 17.12 3.65 20.77
CA GLU A 52 18.17 4.65 20.49
C GLU A 52 17.72 6.06 20.90
N ALA A 53 16.49 6.44 20.56
CA ALA A 53 15.93 7.72 20.99
C ALA A 53 15.80 7.81 22.52
N MET A 54 15.32 6.75 23.18
CA MET A 54 15.24 6.72 24.64
C MET A 54 16.62 6.80 25.30
N ARG A 55 17.65 6.11 24.79
CA ARG A 55 19.03 6.22 25.31
C ARG A 55 19.57 7.64 25.24
N ALA A 56 19.24 8.38 24.17
CA ALA A 56 19.69 9.75 23.98
C ALA A 56 19.03 10.74 24.96
N TRP A 57 17.72 10.59 25.21
CA TRP A 57 16.96 11.54 26.04
C TRP A 57 16.86 11.12 27.52
N ASP A 58 16.76 9.82 27.77
CA ASP A 58 16.65 9.24 29.10
C ASP A 58 17.41 7.91 29.29
N PRO A 59 18.77 7.96 29.36
CA PRO A 59 19.60 6.77 29.49
C PRO A 59 19.27 5.90 30.71
N ASP A 60 18.85 6.50 31.82
CA ASP A 60 18.52 5.76 33.04
C ASP A 60 17.28 4.87 32.84
N SER A 61 16.17 5.44 32.34
CA SER A 61 14.97 4.64 32.08
C SER A 61 15.18 3.69 30.91
N ALA A 62 15.97 4.08 29.90
CA ALA A 62 16.34 3.20 28.80
C ALA A 62 17.08 1.96 29.31
N ALA A 63 18.07 2.13 30.20
CA ALA A 63 18.80 1.01 30.81
C ALA A 63 17.89 0.09 31.62
N GLU A 64 17.01 0.63 32.47
CA GLU A 64 16.07 -0.18 33.25
C GLU A 64 15.04 -0.92 32.39
N ILE A 65 14.62 -0.32 31.27
CA ILE A 65 13.73 -0.92 30.29
C ILE A 65 14.46 -2.04 29.54
N GLU A 66 15.72 -1.83 29.16
CA GLU A 66 16.58 -2.81 28.49
C GLU A 66 16.86 -4.02 29.38
N ASP A 67 17.18 -3.81 30.65
CA ASP A 67 17.37 -4.90 31.62
C ASP A 67 16.10 -5.75 31.81
N ALA A 68 14.93 -5.18 31.52
CA ALA A 68 13.64 -5.86 31.58
C ALA A 68 13.23 -6.49 30.25
N PHE A 69 14.00 -6.33 29.18
CA PHE A 69 13.63 -6.82 27.86
C PHE A 69 13.80 -8.32 27.69
N ASN A 70 12.85 -8.86 26.95
CA ASN A 70 13.00 -10.16 26.31
C ASN A 70 13.25 -9.89 24.84
N HIS A 71 14.41 -10.35 24.37
CA HIS A 71 14.82 -10.23 22.98
C HIS A 71 14.45 -11.50 22.22
N TRP A 72 13.94 -11.31 21.01
CA TRP A 72 13.85 -12.37 20.02
C TRP A 72 14.11 -11.77 18.65
N ASP A 73 14.73 -12.56 17.78
CA ASP A 73 15.13 -12.11 16.45
C ASP A 73 14.26 -12.73 15.35
N ASP A 74 13.65 -13.87 15.64
CA ASP A 74 12.95 -14.69 14.67
C ASP A 74 11.48 -14.29 14.51
N ILE A 75 10.98 -14.40 13.28
CA ILE A 75 9.55 -14.50 12.96
C ILE A 75 9.27 -15.93 12.51
N GLU A 76 8.23 -16.52 13.07
CA GLU A 76 7.75 -17.85 12.72
C GLU A 76 6.30 -17.77 12.21
N VAL A 77 5.98 -18.54 11.16
CA VAL A 77 4.63 -18.62 10.60
C VAL A 77 4.19 -20.08 10.51
N TRP A 78 3.08 -20.37 11.17
CA TRP A 78 2.34 -21.62 11.06
C TRP A 78 1.18 -21.41 10.08
N PHE A 79 1.23 -22.11 8.95
CA PHE A 79 0.24 -21.94 7.89
C PHE A 79 0.17 -23.17 7.00
N LYS A 80 -1.05 -23.67 6.74
CA LYS A 80 -1.34 -24.85 5.91
C LYS A 80 -0.46 -26.07 6.24
N GLY A 81 -0.27 -26.34 7.53
CA GLY A 81 0.53 -27.47 8.02
C GLY A 81 2.05 -27.29 7.84
N THR A 82 2.51 -26.13 7.42
CA THR A 82 3.93 -25.78 7.37
C THR A 82 4.29 -24.85 8.52
N ARG A 83 5.54 -24.95 8.96
CA ARG A 83 6.17 -24.05 9.92
C ARG A 83 7.41 -23.46 9.26
N GLN A 84 7.39 -22.15 9.02
CA GLN A 84 8.49 -21.44 8.39
C GLN A 84 9.05 -20.38 9.33
N ARG A 85 10.36 -20.16 9.31
CA ARG A 85 11.05 -19.23 10.21
C ARG A 85 12.08 -18.40 9.44
N THR A 86 12.21 -17.14 9.83
CA THR A 86 13.20 -16.18 9.32
C THR A 86 13.75 -15.37 10.49
N SER A 87 15.02 -14.98 10.42
CA SER A 87 15.75 -14.24 11.46
C SER A 87 16.05 -12.79 11.04
N GLY A 88 16.83 -12.06 11.84
CA GLY A 88 17.26 -10.68 11.57
C GLY A 88 16.15 -9.63 11.65
N HIS A 89 15.01 -9.95 12.27
CA HIS A 89 13.90 -9.00 12.40
C HIS A 89 14.09 -8.08 13.59
N GLY A 90 14.73 -8.56 14.67
CA GLY A 90 15.05 -7.83 15.89
C GLY A 90 13.83 -7.26 16.60
N PHE A 91 13.40 -7.91 17.68
CA PHE A 91 12.31 -7.43 18.53
C PHE A 91 12.71 -7.44 20.00
N VAL A 92 12.13 -6.49 20.73
CA VAL A 92 12.21 -6.41 22.20
C VAL A 92 10.82 -6.30 22.78
N GLY A 93 10.49 -7.18 23.71
CA GLY A 93 9.24 -7.19 24.46
C GLY A 93 9.46 -6.79 25.91
N ILE A 94 8.52 -6.01 26.44
CA ILE A 94 8.38 -5.77 27.88
C ILE A 94 6.92 -5.87 28.27
N GLY A 95 6.64 -6.41 29.46
CA GLY A 95 5.29 -6.35 30.03
C GLY A 95 4.84 -4.90 30.19
N ARG A 96 3.64 -4.56 29.69
CA ARG A 96 3.09 -3.20 29.78
C ARG A 96 3.09 -2.67 31.21
N LYS A 97 2.75 -3.53 32.16
CA LYS A 97 2.80 -3.22 33.60
C LYS A 97 4.21 -2.85 34.04
N LYS A 98 5.22 -3.64 33.65
CA LYS A 98 6.62 -3.39 34.02
C LYS A 98 7.11 -2.05 33.46
N LEU A 99 6.80 -1.74 32.19
CA LEU A 99 7.12 -0.45 31.57
C LEU A 99 6.54 0.72 32.37
N LEU A 100 5.22 0.68 32.66
CA LEU A 100 4.56 1.75 33.42
C LEU A 100 5.16 1.89 34.82
N ASN A 101 5.47 0.78 35.49
CA ASN A 101 6.10 0.80 36.81
C ASN A 101 7.50 1.44 36.80
N ILE A 102 8.28 1.23 35.73
CA ILE A 102 9.58 1.90 35.57
C ILE A 102 9.35 3.40 35.42
N LEU A 103 8.49 3.82 34.49
CA LEU A 103 8.21 5.24 34.25
C LEU A 103 7.64 5.95 35.49
N GLN A 104 6.73 5.31 36.23
CA GLN A 104 6.16 5.87 37.47
C GLN A 104 7.25 6.08 38.54
N ARG A 105 8.07 5.07 38.83
CA ARG A 105 9.19 5.24 39.79
C ARG A 105 10.17 6.32 39.36
N ARG A 106 10.45 6.44 38.06
CA ARG A 106 11.36 7.44 37.52
C ARG A 106 10.78 8.85 37.63
N CYS A 107 9.48 9.02 37.38
CA CYS A 107 8.74 10.25 37.67
C CYS A 107 8.85 10.65 39.15
N GLU A 108 8.56 9.73 40.07
CA GLU A 108 8.66 9.97 41.52
C GLU A 108 10.09 10.37 41.93
N ALA A 109 11.11 9.68 41.40
CA ALA A 109 12.52 9.96 41.68
C ALA A 109 12.96 11.36 41.24
N LEU A 110 12.34 11.92 40.20
CA LEU A 110 12.60 13.28 39.71
C LEU A 110 11.70 14.34 40.37
N GLY A 111 10.76 13.95 41.22
CA GLY A 111 9.84 14.86 41.90
C GLY A 111 8.67 15.32 41.02
N VAL A 112 8.19 14.46 40.12
CA VAL A 112 6.87 14.60 39.49
C VAL A 112 5.81 14.10 40.47
N GLU A 113 4.72 14.85 40.62
CA GLU A 113 3.60 14.46 41.47
C GLU A 113 2.69 13.45 40.73
N LEU A 114 2.52 12.24 41.26
CA LEU A 114 1.59 11.25 40.70
C LEU A 114 0.30 11.20 41.52
N VAL A 115 -0.83 11.53 40.90
CA VAL A 115 -2.16 11.57 41.52
C VAL A 115 -3.02 10.46 40.92
N PHE A 116 -3.25 9.37 41.67
CA PHE A 116 -4.02 8.21 41.22
C PHE A 116 -5.48 8.25 41.66
N GLU A 117 -6.28 7.30 41.16
CA GLU A 117 -7.71 7.15 41.46
C GLU A 117 -8.52 8.46 41.28
N THR A 118 -8.09 9.30 40.34
CA THR A 118 -8.68 10.61 40.06
C THR A 118 -9.12 10.67 38.61
N ASP A 119 -10.44 10.61 38.38
CA ASP A 119 -11.01 10.71 37.05
C ASP A 119 -11.30 12.18 36.70
N VAL A 120 -10.48 12.74 35.80
CA VAL A 120 -10.61 14.14 35.37
C VAL A 120 -11.75 14.28 34.37
N ALA A 121 -12.67 15.20 34.62
CA ALA A 121 -13.81 15.44 33.73
C ALA A 121 -13.49 16.53 32.69
N SER A 122 -12.67 17.51 33.05
CA SER A 122 -12.38 18.68 32.24
C SER A 122 -10.96 19.19 32.49
N ASP A 123 -10.30 19.67 31.44
CA ASP A 123 -9.04 20.43 31.52
C ASP A 123 -9.18 21.71 32.38
N LEU A 124 -10.38 22.28 32.44
CA LEU A 124 -10.72 23.42 33.31
C LEU A 124 -10.61 23.11 34.82
N ASP A 125 -10.54 21.84 35.22
CA ASP A 125 -10.31 21.46 36.63
C ASP A 125 -8.91 21.90 37.12
N TYR A 126 -8.03 22.26 36.18
CA TYR A 126 -6.67 22.74 36.40
C TYR A 126 -6.41 24.11 35.77
N ALA A 127 -7.33 25.07 35.96
CA ALA A 127 -7.25 26.41 35.37
C ALA A 127 -5.98 27.24 35.73
N ASP A 128 -5.24 26.82 36.74
CA ASP A 128 -3.96 27.40 37.15
C ASP A 128 -2.74 26.76 36.45
N ALA A 129 -2.95 25.78 35.55
CA ALA A 129 -1.90 25.20 34.74
C ALA A 129 -1.52 26.12 33.57
N ASP A 130 -0.23 26.13 33.22
CA ASP A 130 0.25 26.79 32.01
C ASP A 130 0.03 25.91 30.78
N LEU A 131 0.26 24.61 30.96
CA LEU A 131 0.16 23.58 29.93
C LEU A 131 -0.54 22.34 30.49
N VAL A 132 -1.54 21.86 29.75
CA VAL A 132 -2.26 20.61 29.99
C VAL A 132 -1.93 19.63 28.86
N ILE A 133 -1.40 18.47 29.22
CA ILE A 133 -1.20 17.34 28.30
C ILE A 133 -2.37 16.39 28.44
N ALA A 134 -3.24 16.34 27.44
CA ALA A 134 -4.33 15.39 27.35
C ALA A 134 -3.82 14.07 26.75
N SER A 135 -3.44 13.14 27.62
CA SER A 135 -2.92 11.81 27.30
C SER A 135 -3.79 10.68 27.87
N ASP A 136 -5.09 10.97 28.06
CA ASP A 136 -6.08 10.11 28.71
C ASP A 136 -6.64 9.01 27.81
N GLY A 137 -5.98 8.75 26.68
CA GLY A 137 -6.17 7.61 25.79
C GLY A 137 -7.28 7.80 24.76
N PHE A 138 -7.61 6.69 24.08
CA PHE A 138 -8.56 6.70 22.96
C PHE A 138 -9.93 7.30 23.33
N ASN A 139 -10.44 7.06 24.54
CA ASN A 139 -11.71 7.60 25.02
C ASN A 139 -11.56 8.98 25.70
N SER A 140 -10.63 9.82 25.22
CA SER A 140 -10.30 11.11 25.81
C SER A 140 -11.52 12.00 26.03
N LYS A 141 -11.78 12.40 27.28
CA LYS A 141 -12.89 13.32 27.61
C LYS A 141 -12.59 14.74 27.12
N ILE A 142 -11.32 15.14 27.19
CA ILE A 142 -10.86 16.47 26.78
C ILE A 142 -10.99 16.63 25.26
N ARG A 143 -10.52 15.66 24.48
CA ARG A 143 -10.70 15.70 23.02
C ARG A 143 -12.18 15.78 22.65
N ASN A 144 -13.01 14.95 23.30
CA ASN A 144 -14.44 14.90 23.02
C ASN A 144 -15.19 16.17 23.45
N ARG A 145 -14.61 17.00 24.33
CA ARG A 145 -15.17 18.31 24.72
C ARG A 145 -14.95 19.37 23.63
N TYR A 146 -13.83 19.33 22.92
CA TYR A 146 -13.44 20.33 21.91
C TYR A 146 -13.36 19.72 20.50
N GLN A 147 -14.38 18.96 20.10
CA GLN A 147 -14.38 18.26 18.80
C GLN A 147 -14.29 19.21 17.61
N GLU A 148 -14.89 20.40 17.71
CA GLU A 148 -14.80 21.44 16.68
C GLU A 148 -13.38 21.99 16.49
N VAL A 149 -12.52 21.85 17.50
CA VAL A 149 -11.12 22.30 17.44
C VAL A 149 -10.21 21.17 17.01
N PHE A 150 -10.32 20.00 17.65
CA PHE A 150 -9.41 18.87 17.42
C PHE A 150 -9.77 18.05 16.19
N GLU A 151 -11.01 18.18 15.69
CA GLU A 151 -11.50 17.53 14.46
C GLU A 151 -11.18 16.02 14.43
N PRO A 152 -11.68 15.22 15.39
CA PRO A 152 -11.38 13.79 15.45
C PRO A 152 -12.08 12.99 14.35
N ASP A 153 -11.30 12.31 13.51
CA ASP A 153 -11.74 11.29 12.55
C ASP A 153 -11.60 9.90 13.17
N LEU A 154 -12.75 9.33 13.58
CA LEU A 154 -12.88 8.04 14.23
C LEU A 154 -13.49 7.01 13.27
N VAL A 155 -12.79 5.90 13.05
CA VAL A 155 -13.32 4.76 12.32
C VAL A 155 -13.03 3.45 13.03
N THR A 156 -14.11 2.74 13.36
CA THR A 156 -14.06 1.36 13.84
C THR A 156 -13.75 0.42 12.68
N ARG A 157 -12.76 -0.45 12.89
CA ARG A 157 -12.31 -1.43 11.90
C ARG A 157 -13.07 -2.75 12.05
N PRO A 158 -13.31 -3.48 10.94
CA PRO A 158 -14.23 -4.60 10.92
C PRO A 158 -13.72 -5.84 11.64
N ASN A 159 -12.41 -6.06 11.75
CA ASN A 159 -11.90 -7.25 12.43
C ASN A 159 -12.17 -7.20 13.93
N ARG A 160 -12.46 -8.38 14.48
CA ARG A 160 -12.61 -8.66 15.90
C ARG A 160 -11.33 -9.26 16.43
N TYR A 161 -10.90 -8.84 17.62
CA TYR A 161 -9.75 -9.44 18.29
C TYR A 161 -10.01 -9.65 19.78
N ILE A 162 -9.35 -10.66 20.35
CA ILE A 162 -9.28 -10.93 21.78
C ILE A 162 -7.81 -11.01 22.20
N TRP A 163 -7.46 -10.38 23.33
CA TRP A 163 -6.08 -10.32 23.82
C TRP A 163 -5.91 -11.18 25.07
N LEU A 164 -5.26 -12.33 24.89
CA LEU A 164 -5.00 -13.35 25.90
C LEU A 164 -3.51 -13.43 26.23
N GLY A 165 -3.18 -14.23 27.25
CA GLY A 165 -1.82 -14.62 27.60
C GLY A 165 -1.70 -16.14 27.72
N THR A 166 -0.47 -16.64 27.78
CA THR A 166 -0.16 -18.05 28.07
C THR A 166 1.16 -18.16 28.85
N ASN A 167 1.32 -19.23 29.64
CA ASN A 167 2.60 -19.54 30.30
C ASN A 167 3.61 -20.25 29.36
N LYS A 168 3.20 -20.62 28.15
CA LYS A 168 4.13 -21.11 27.14
C LYS A 168 5.00 -19.95 26.65
N LEU A 169 6.31 -20.18 26.65
CA LEU A 169 7.29 -19.25 26.10
C LEU A 169 7.55 -19.59 24.64
N TYR A 170 7.59 -18.55 23.81
CA TYR A 170 7.95 -18.64 22.40
C TYR A 170 9.29 -17.92 22.19
N ASP A 171 10.17 -18.53 21.41
CA ASP A 171 11.50 -18.01 21.08
C ASP A 171 11.49 -17.11 19.82
N ALA A 172 10.34 -16.98 19.17
CA ALA A 172 10.11 -16.19 17.97
C ALA A 172 8.78 -15.42 18.06
N PHE A 173 8.65 -14.32 17.32
CA PHE A 173 7.33 -13.73 17.04
C PHE A 173 6.57 -14.71 16.16
N THR A 174 5.60 -15.39 16.71
CA THR A 174 4.88 -16.47 16.03
C THR A 174 3.53 -15.98 15.54
N PHE A 175 3.27 -16.19 14.25
CA PHE A 175 1.95 -16.07 13.65
C PHE A 175 1.41 -17.48 13.39
N ASP A 176 0.15 -17.72 13.72
CA ASP A 176 -0.54 -18.97 13.37
C ASP A 176 -1.86 -18.63 12.68
N PHE A 177 -2.09 -19.20 11.50
CA PHE A 177 -3.29 -18.99 10.69
C PHE A 177 -4.07 -20.29 10.54
N ARG A 178 -5.29 -20.32 11.10
CA ARG A 178 -6.17 -21.50 11.15
C ARG A 178 -7.45 -21.26 10.36
N LYS A 179 -7.77 -22.19 9.46
CA LYS A 179 -9.02 -22.19 8.71
C LYS A 179 -10.08 -22.96 9.50
N THR A 180 -11.26 -22.37 9.61
CA THR A 180 -12.48 -22.98 10.16
C THR A 180 -13.57 -23.05 9.08
N ASP A 181 -14.70 -23.68 9.39
CA ASP A 181 -15.86 -23.75 8.49
C ASP A 181 -16.49 -22.37 8.19
N HIS A 182 -16.17 -21.34 8.98
CA HIS A 182 -16.74 -20.00 8.84
C HIS A 182 -15.71 -18.92 8.46
N GLY A 183 -14.46 -19.30 8.24
CA GLY A 183 -13.41 -18.37 7.84
C GLY A 183 -12.08 -18.63 8.52
N TRP A 184 -11.17 -17.67 8.37
CA TRP A 184 -9.82 -17.75 8.91
C TRP A 184 -9.71 -17.01 10.24
N PHE A 185 -8.94 -17.57 11.16
CA PHE A 185 -8.48 -16.94 12.39
C PHE A 185 -6.97 -16.85 12.35
N GLN A 186 -6.43 -15.79 12.93
CA GLN A 186 -5.00 -15.61 13.09
C GLN A 186 -4.63 -15.32 14.54
N ALA A 187 -3.50 -15.86 14.98
CA ALA A 187 -2.90 -15.56 16.27
C ALA A 187 -1.58 -14.79 16.10
N HIS A 188 -1.36 -13.81 16.96
CA HIS A 188 -0.11 -13.07 17.10
C HIS A 188 0.46 -13.37 18.48
N ILE A 189 1.62 -14.04 18.51
CA ILE A 189 2.14 -14.66 19.73
C ILE A 189 3.58 -14.20 19.93
N TYR A 190 3.88 -13.65 21.11
CA TYR A 190 5.24 -13.25 21.44
C TYR A 190 5.46 -13.19 22.95
N LYS A 191 6.66 -13.59 23.38
CA LYS A 191 7.11 -13.48 24.76
C LYS A 191 7.23 -12.01 25.17
N PHE A 192 6.93 -11.67 26.42
CA PHE A 192 7.18 -10.30 26.91
C PHE A 192 7.78 -10.24 28.32
N ASP A 193 7.79 -11.36 29.04
CA ASP A 193 8.55 -11.55 30.28
C ASP A 193 9.11 -12.99 30.36
N ASP A 194 9.80 -13.32 31.45
CA ASP A 194 10.46 -14.62 31.65
C ASP A 194 9.50 -15.82 31.82
N LYS A 195 8.19 -15.59 31.98
CA LYS A 195 7.20 -16.61 32.37
C LYS A 195 5.96 -16.64 31.49
N THR A 196 5.75 -15.63 30.65
CA THR A 196 4.50 -15.46 29.91
C THR A 196 4.70 -14.86 28.52
N SER A 197 3.78 -15.23 27.64
CA SER A 197 3.65 -14.72 26.28
C SER A 197 2.28 -14.10 26.06
N THR A 198 2.26 -13.07 25.22
CA THR A 198 1.04 -12.51 24.64
C THR A 198 0.47 -13.49 23.62
N PHE A 199 -0.86 -13.61 23.57
CA PHE A 199 -1.59 -14.38 22.58
C PHE A 199 -2.80 -13.57 22.08
N ILE A 200 -2.69 -12.87 20.95
CA ILE A 200 -3.79 -12.08 20.38
C ILE A 200 -4.42 -12.88 19.25
N VAL A 201 -5.71 -13.20 19.36
CA VAL A 201 -6.47 -13.83 18.28
C VAL A 201 -7.29 -12.78 17.57
N GLU A 202 -7.28 -12.79 16.25
CA GLU A 202 -8.03 -11.88 15.38
C GLU A 202 -8.79 -12.68 14.30
N THR A 203 -9.97 -12.19 13.93
CA THR A 203 -10.82 -12.77 12.87
C THR A 203 -11.72 -11.70 12.24
N THR A 204 -12.37 -12.02 11.13
CA THR A 204 -13.34 -11.13 10.48
C THR A 204 -14.66 -11.10 11.25
N GLU A 205 -15.43 -10.01 11.12
CA GLU A 205 -16.77 -9.91 11.71
C GLU A 205 -17.68 -11.09 11.29
N ASP A 206 -17.66 -11.46 10.00
CA ASP A 206 -18.45 -12.56 9.45
C ASP A 206 -18.14 -13.91 10.11
N ALA A 207 -16.85 -14.22 10.35
CA ALA A 207 -16.46 -15.44 11.03
C ALA A 207 -16.82 -15.40 12.53
N TYR A 208 -16.65 -14.24 13.16
CA TYR A 208 -17.04 -14.01 14.56
C TYR A 208 -18.55 -14.22 14.79
N GLU A 209 -19.39 -13.65 13.93
CA GLU A 209 -20.85 -13.77 14.01
C GLU A 209 -21.31 -15.21 13.78
N LYS A 210 -20.78 -15.88 12.74
CA LYS A 210 -21.16 -17.26 12.40
C LYS A 210 -20.77 -18.28 13.46
N HIS A 211 -19.64 -18.08 14.15
CA HIS A 211 -19.25 -18.90 15.30
C HIS A 211 -20.00 -18.55 16.59
N GLY A 212 -20.81 -17.48 16.60
CA GLY A 212 -21.56 -17.07 17.78
C GLY A 212 -20.70 -16.59 18.95
N LEU A 213 -19.48 -16.13 18.66
CA LEU A 213 -18.48 -15.78 19.69
C LEU A 213 -18.95 -14.62 20.58
N GLY A 214 -19.81 -13.75 20.06
CA GLY A 214 -20.41 -12.66 20.84
C GLY A 214 -21.48 -13.09 21.85
N GLN A 215 -21.99 -14.31 21.74
CA GLN A 215 -22.93 -14.88 22.72
C GLN A 215 -22.23 -15.76 23.77
N MET A 216 -20.95 -16.10 23.54
CA MET A 216 -20.14 -16.83 24.52
C MET A 216 -19.77 -15.92 25.68
N ASP A 217 -19.64 -16.50 26.87
CA ASP A 217 -18.96 -15.81 27.96
C ASP A 217 -17.43 -15.77 27.71
N GLN A 218 -16.71 -15.09 28.59
CA GLN A 218 -15.27 -14.93 28.45
C GLN A 218 -14.54 -16.28 28.44
N GLN A 219 -14.99 -17.26 29.22
CA GLN A 219 -14.36 -18.58 29.27
C GLN A 219 -14.63 -19.37 28.00
N GLY A 220 -15.85 -19.36 27.46
CA GLY A 220 -16.18 -20.02 26.19
C GLY A 220 -15.36 -19.48 25.01
N SER A 221 -15.10 -18.17 24.98
CA SER A 221 -14.19 -17.59 23.97
C SER A 221 -12.73 -18.06 24.13
N ILE A 222 -12.28 -18.25 25.37
CA ILE A 222 -10.94 -18.76 25.68
C ILE A 222 -10.83 -20.23 25.26
N ASP A 223 -11.80 -21.06 25.64
CA ASP A 223 -11.85 -22.50 25.31
C ASP A 223 -11.86 -22.71 23.78
N PHE A 224 -12.65 -21.90 23.06
CA PHE A 224 -12.65 -21.91 21.59
C PHE A 224 -11.26 -21.62 21.00
N CYS A 225 -10.58 -20.57 21.51
CA CYS A 225 -9.24 -20.22 21.04
C CYS A 225 -8.21 -21.31 21.40
N GLN A 226 -8.32 -21.92 22.59
CA GLN A 226 -7.43 -23.00 23.01
C GLN A 226 -7.56 -24.24 22.11
N ASP A 227 -8.78 -24.62 21.75
CA ASP A 227 -9.02 -25.77 20.88
C ASP A 227 -8.50 -25.50 19.45
N LEU A 228 -8.83 -24.33 18.89
CA LEU A 228 -8.44 -23.91 17.55
C LEU A 228 -6.92 -23.83 17.36
N PHE A 229 -6.20 -23.38 18.39
CA PHE A 229 -4.74 -23.19 18.38
C PHE A 229 -4.00 -24.22 19.24
N SER A 230 -4.62 -25.38 19.50
CA SER A 230 -4.09 -26.43 20.38
C SER A 230 -2.68 -26.91 20.00
N GLU A 231 -2.39 -27.01 18.70
CA GLU A 231 -1.07 -27.41 18.20
C GLU A 231 0.03 -26.40 18.54
N VAL A 232 -0.19 -25.10 18.32
CA VAL A 232 0.79 -24.07 18.67
C VAL A 232 0.86 -23.84 20.18
N LEU A 233 -0.18 -24.19 20.94
CA LEU A 233 -0.21 -24.15 22.41
C LEU A 233 0.49 -25.35 23.05
N ASP A 234 0.51 -26.52 22.40
CA ASP A 234 1.14 -27.76 22.92
C ASP A 234 0.69 -28.08 24.36
N GLY A 235 -0.63 -28.03 24.58
CA GLY A 235 -1.25 -28.29 25.88
C GLY A 235 -1.18 -27.15 26.91
N ALA A 236 -0.57 -26.01 26.58
CA ALA A 236 -0.57 -24.84 27.45
C ALA A 236 -1.94 -24.14 27.50
N GLU A 237 -2.29 -23.60 28.68
CA GLU A 237 -3.55 -22.87 28.85
C GLU A 237 -3.47 -21.41 28.38
N LEU A 238 -4.61 -20.89 27.92
CA LEU A 238 -4.81 -19.46 27.67
C LEU A 238 -5.42 -18.80 28.91
N MET A 239 -5.05 -17.55 29.17
CA MET A 239 -5.50 -16.79 30.33
C MET A 239 -5.86 -15.35 29.97
N THR A 240 -6.70 -14.71 30.78
CA THR A 240 -7.13 -13.31 30.63
C THR A 240 -6.83 -12.49 31.87
N ASN A 241 -6.38 -11.25 31.68
CA ASN A 241 -6.26 -10.24 32.74
C ASN A 241 -7.39 -9.18 32.67
N ALA A 242 -8.30 -9.30 31.71
CA ALA A 242 -9.42 -8.38 31.51
C ALA A 242 -10.67 -8.79 32.32
N ARG A 243 -10.49 -9.01 33.62
CA ARG A 243 -11.55 -9.48 34.55
C ARG A 243 -12.70 -8.47 34.78
N HIS A 244 -12.58 -7.27 34.22
CA HIS A 244 -13.49 -6.14 34.43
C HIS A 244 -14.34 -5.78 33.21
N LEU A 245 -14.09 -6.38 32.04
CA LEU A 245 -14.89 -6.14 30.84
C LEU A 245 -16.30 -6.70 31.03
N ARG A 246 -17.31 -5.84 30.94
CA ARG A 246 -18.72 -6.24 30.88
C ARG A 246 -19.12 -6.36 29.40
N GLY A 247 -19.44 -7.56 28.92
CA GLY A 247 -19.82 -7.83 27.53
C GLY A 247 -18.89 -8.85 26.85
N SER A 248 -18.90 -8.88 25.50
CA SER A 248 -18.00 -9.74 24.72
C SER A 248 -16.54 -9.39 24.98
N ALA A 249 -15.69 -10.42 25.11
CA ALA A 249 -14.24 -10.25 25.23
C ALA A 249 -13.59 -9.82 23.90
N TRP A 250 -14.33 -9.87 22.80
CA TRP A 250 -13.87 -9.52 21.46
C TRP A 250 -14.11 -8.04 21.15
N LEU A 251 -13.04 -7.33 20.80
CA LEU A 251 -13.01 -5.91 20.54
C LEU A 251 -12.78 -5.64 19.05
N ASN A 252 -13.18 -4.46 18.59
CA ASN A 252 -12.73 -3.93 17.30
C ASN A 252 -11.61 -2.91 17.54
N PHE A 253 -10.69 -2.78 16.59
CA PHE A 253 -9.72 -1.69 16.61
C PHE A 253 -10.39 -0.39 16.19
N ASN A 254 -10.09 0.71 16.87
CA ASN A 254 -10.57 2.04 16.50
C ASN A 254 -9.41 2.92 16.04
N ARG A 255 -9.49 3.36 14.79
CA ARG A 255 -8.54 4.28 14.17
C ARG A 255 -8.97 5.71 14.50
N LEU A 256 -8.04 6.49 15.06
CA LEU A 256 -8.21 7.89 15.37
C LEU A 256 -7.13 8.72 14.66
N ILE A 257 -7.56 9.82 14.03
CA ILE A 257 -6.72 10.90 13.54
C ILE A 257 -7.37 12.22 13.96
N CYS A 258 -6.65 13.09 14.65
CA CYS A 258 -7.12 14.46 14.93
C CYS A 258 -6.60 15.44 13.87
N GLY A 259 -7.49 16.30 13.36
CA GLY A 259 -7.16 17.38 12.44
C GLY A 259 -6.25 18.45 13.05
N LYS A 260 -6.38 18.72 14.35
CA LYS A 260 -5.50 19.60 15.16
C LYS A 260 -5.21 18.96 16.51
N TRP A 261 -4.05 19.23 17.12
CA TRP A 261 -3.66 18.60 18.38
C TRP A 261 -3.57 19.56 19.55
N SER A 262 -3.53 20.86 19.30
CA SER A 262 -3.41 21.88 20.33
C SER A 262 -4.54 22.92 20.32
N HIS A 263 -4.83 23.47 21.50
CA HIS A 263 -5.86 24.49 21.73
C HIS A 263 -5.49 25.37 22.93
N PHE A 264 -6.01 26.61 22.98
CA PHE A 264 -5.96 27.44 24.18
C PHE A 264 -7.38 27.58 24.74
N ASN A 265 -7.62 27.03 25.94
CA ASN A 265 -8.97 26.93 26.51
C ASN A 265 -9.46 28.22 27.20
N GLY A 266 -8.67 29.31 27.15
CA GLY A 266 -8.91 30.57 27.85
C GLY A 266 -8.04 30.77 29.10
N HIS A 267 -7.47 29.69 29.64
CA HIS A 267 -6.63 29.69 30.84
C HIS A 267 -5.28 29.02 30.60
N SER A 268 -5.30 27.87 29.94
CA SER A 268 -4.15 26.99 29.72
C SER A 268 -4.04 26.61 28.24
N HIS A 269 -2.82 26.34 27.80
CA HIS A 269 -2.61 25.62 26.55
C HIS A 269 -2.88 24.14 26.78
N VAL A 270 -3.64 23.51 25.89
CA VAL A 270 -4.03 22.10 25.94
C VAL A 270 -3.50 21.42 24.69
N VAL A 271 -2.82 20.29 24.85
CA VAL A 271 -2.30 19.49 23.73
C VAL A 271 -2.64 18.01 23.91
N LEU A 272 -3.13 17.37 22.84
CA LEU A 272 -3.37 15.94 22.78
C LEU A 272 -2.06 15.18 22.55
N MET A 273 -1.89 14.02 23.18
CA MET A 273 -0.69 13.19 23.01
C MET A 273 -1.00 11.69 23.04
N GLY A 274 -0.27 10.90 22.23
CA GLY A 274 -0.46 9.46 22.12
C GLY A 274 -1.86 9.08 21.60
N ASP A 275 -2.47 8.03 22.15
CA ASP A 275 -3.78 7.53 21.72
C ASP A 275 -4.94 8.54 21.90
N ALA A 276 -4.71 9.64 22.62
CA ALA A 276 -5.68 10.75 22.66
C ALA A 276 -5.68 11.57 21.36
N ALA A 277 -4.56 11.67 20.65
CA ALA A 277 -4.41 12.41 19.39
C ALA A 277 -4.53 11.50 18.15
N HIS A 278 -3.94 10.30 18.23
CA HIS A 278 -3.82 9.41 17.08
C HIS A 278 -3.50 7.97 17.49
N THR A 279 -4.09 6.99 16.80
CA THR A 279 -3.83 5.56 17.06
C THR A 279 -3.12 4.88 15.89
N ALA A 280 -2.41 3.79 16.17
CA ALA A 280 -1.83 2.89 15.17
C ALA A 280 -2.18 1.43 15.50
N HIS A 281 -2.53 0.65 14.48
CA HIS A 281 -2.89 -0.76 14.66
C HIS A 281 -1.73 -1.56 15.28
N PHE A 282 -2.06 -2.47 16.19
CA PHE A 282 -1.07 -3.31 16.88
C PHE A 282 -0.32 -4.27 15.92
N ALA A 283 -0.82 -4.46 14.69
CA ALA A 283 -0.18 -5.24 13.63
C ALA A 283 1.27 -4.83 13.30
N ILE A 284 1.68 -3.61 13.68
CA ILE A 284 3.07 -3.13 13.55
C ILE A 284 3.68 -2.67 14.90
N GLY A 285 3.03 -2.97 16.03
CA GLY A 285 3.56 -2.71 17.38
C GLY A 285 3.92 -1.25 17.70
N SER A 286 3.24 -0.26 17.11
CA SER A 286 3.73 1.14 17.11
C SER A 286 2.98 2.12 18.03
N GLY A 287 1.96 1.71 18.78
CA GLY A 287 1.20 2.63 19.66
C GLY A 287 2.06 3.26 20.76
N THR A 288 2.81 2.44 21.51
CA THR A 288 3.74 2.93 22.55
C THR A 288 4.88 3.75 21.95
N LYS A 289 5.37 3.38 20.77
CA LYS A 289 6.37 4.18 20.04
C LYS A 289 5.86 5.59 19.76
N LEU A 290 4.64 5.73 19.22
CA LEU A 290 4.06 7.05 18.94
C LEU A 290 4.00 7.90 20.21
N ALA A 291 3.51 7.34 21.31
CA ALA A 291 3.44 8.02 22.59
C ALA A 291 4.81 8.51 23.11
N ILE A 292 5.86 7.68 22.98
CA ILE A 292 7.22 8.04 23.41
C ILE A 292 7.84 9.09 22.47
N ASP A 293 7.68 8.93 21.16
CA ASP A 293 8.21 9.88 20.16
C ASP A 293 7.52 11.25 20.29
N ASP A 294 6.21 11.30 20.61
CA ASP A 294 5.49 12.55 20.89
C ASP A 294 6.07 13.27 22.12
N ALA A 295 6.29 12.53 23.20
CA ALA A 295 6.86 13.07 24.43
C ALA A 295 8.27 13.62 24.21
N ILE A 296 9.11 12.90 23.46
CA ILE A 296 10.46 13.35 23.09
C ILE A 296 10.38 14.64 22.27
N GLU A 297 9.57 14.66 21.22
CA GLU A 297 9.56 15.80 20.30
C GLU A 297 8.96 17.05 20.94
N LEU A 298 7.87 16.94 21.71
CA LEU A 298 7.33 18.10 22.42
C LEU A 298 8.36 18.68 23.41
N THR A 299 9.07 17.80 24.11
CA THR A 299 10.16 18.21 25.01
C THR A 299 11.30 18.87 24.22
N ASN A 300 11.66 18.34 23.06
CA ASN A 300 12.69 18.91 22.18
C ASN A 300 12.33 20.33 21.72
N GLN A 301 11.05 20.57 21.41
CA GLN A 301 10.61 21.91 21.04
C GLN A 301 10.71 22.91 22.20
N PHE A 302 10.44 22.49 23.44
CA PHE A 302 10.71 23.33 24.62
C PHE A 302 12.21 23.66 24.78
N ASN A 303 13.12 22.72 24.50
CA ASN A 303 14.56 23.01 24.52
C ASN A 303 14.98 24.03 23.45
N ARG A 304 14.32 24.03 22.29
CA ARG A 304 14.66 24.90 21.17
C ARG A 304 14.12 26.32 21.35
N HIS A 305 12.86 26.45 21.76
CA HIS A 305 12.18 27.75 21.91
C HIS A 305 12.34 28.36 23.30
N GLY A 306 12.62 27.53 24.31
CA GLY A 306 12.71 27.91 25.71
C GLY A 306 11.46 27.54 26.52
N HIS A 307 11.61 27.56 27.85
CA HIS A 307 10.61 27.06 28.81
C HIS A 307 9.69 28.15 29.40
N ALA A 308 9.65 29.33 28.78
CA ALA A 308 8.79 30.43 29.23
C ALA A 308 7.35 30.22 28.71
N LYS A 309 6.35 30.66 29.48
CA LYS A 309 4.92 30.41 29.15
C LYS A 309 4.54 31.02 27.80
N GLU A 310 5.16 32.13 27.45
CA GLU A 310 4.94 32.89 26.23
C GLU A 310 5.40 32.13 24.98
N GLN A 311 6.26 31.11 25.13
CA GLN A 311 6.78 30.29 24.03
C GLN A 311 5.89 29.09 23.71
N ILE A 312 4.93 28.74 24.58
CA ILE A 312 4.08 27.56 24.41
C ILE A 312 3.36 27.55 23.05
N PRO A 313 2.78 28.66 22.53
CA PRO A 313 2.15 28.65 21.21
C PRO A 313 3.09 28.18 20.08
N ALA A 314 4.31 28.73 20.03
CA ALA A 314 5.30 28.39 19.01
C ALA A 314 5.82 26.95 19.16
N VAL A 315 6.01 26.51 20.40
CA VAL A 315 6.37 25.11 20.72
C VAL A 315 5.32 24.13 20.21
N LEU A 316 4.04 24.42 20.42
CA LEU A 316 2.94 23.53 20.02
C LEU A 316 2.73 23.51 18.51
N GLU A 317 2.93 24.64 17.84
CA GLU A 317 2.87 24.74 16.38
C GLU A 317 3.97 23.89 15.72
N ASP A 318 5.23 24.07 16.12
CA ASP A 318 6.37 23.31 15.57
C ASP A 318 6.28 21.81 15.92
N TYR A 319 5.84 21.47 17.14
CA TYR A 319 5.58 20.08 17.54
C TYR A 319 4.57 19.42 16.60
N GLU A 320 3.45 20.09 16.36
CA GLU A 320 2.38 19.56 15.51
C GLU A 320 2.82 19.44 14.05
N GLU A 321 3.56 20.41 13.51
CA GLU A 321 4.07 20.37 12.14
C GLU A 321 5.04 19.20 11.92
N ILE A 322 6.02 19.03 12.81
CA ILE A 322 7.04 17.98 12.71
C ILE A 322 6.41 16.61 12.90
N ARG A 323 5.66 16.42 13.99
CA ARG A 323 5.10 15.10 14.34
C ARG A 323 4.03 14.64 13.39
N ARG A 324 3.24 15.54 12.79
CA ARG A 324 2.18 15.16 11.83
C ARG A 324 2.75 14.35 10.65
N VAL A 325 3.93 14.71 10.16
CA VAL A 325 4.59 13.97 9.06
C VAL A 325 4.99 12.56 9.50
N ASP A 326 5.60 12.43 10.68
CA ASP A 326 6.06 11.14 11.20
C ASP A 326 4.91 10.21 11.60
N VAL A 327 3.88 10.76 12.26
CA VAL A 327 2.67 10.03 12.62
C VAL A 327 1.96 9.54 11.37
N ALA A 328 1.79 10.39 10.35
CA ALA A 328 1.16 9.99 9.09
C ALA A 328 1.90 8.82 8.42
N ARG A 329 3.24 8.82 8.43
CA ARG A 329 4.05 7.71 7.91
C ARG A 329 3.80 6.40 8.66
N ILE A 330 3.77 6.44 10.00
CA ILE A 330 3.54 5.25 10.83
C ILE A 330 2.10 4.75 10.69
N GLN A 331 1.11 5.64 10.71
CA GLN A 331 -0.29 5.30 10.51
C GLN A 331 -0.54 4.72 9.12
N ASN A 332 0.15 5.21 8.09
CA ASN A 332 0.07 4.65 6.75
C ASN A 332 0.57 3.18 6.71
N ALA A 333 1.71 2.89 7.34
CA ALA A 333 2.23 1.53 7.45
C ALA A 333 1.32 0.63 8.31
N ALA A 334 0.76 1.17 9.40
CA ALA A 334 -0.17 0.45 10.27
C ALA A 334 -1.47 0.11 9.55
N ARG A 335 -1.99 1.05 8.75
CA ARG A 335 -3.18 0.87 7.91
C ARG A 335 -2.96 -0.22 6.88
N ASN A 336 -1.84 -0.18 6.14
CA ASN A 336 -1.52 -1.21 5.15
C ASN A 336 -1.45 -2.61 5.77
N ALA A 337 -0.81 -2.74 6.95
CA ALA A 337 -0.72 -4.01 7.65
C ALA A 337 -2.08 -4.48 8.21
N MET A 338 -2.88 -3.57 8.76
CA MET A 338 -4.23 -3.83 9.26
C MET A 338 -5.15 -4.31 8.13
N GLU A 339 -5.22 -3.57 7.03
CA GLU A 339 -6.06 -3.93 5.88
C GLU A 339 -5.66 -5.30 5.31
N TRP A 340 -4.37 -5.65 5.33
CA TRP A 340 -3.91 -6.99 4.95
C TRP A 340 -4.51 -8.09 5.84
N PHE A 341 -4.57 -7.89 7.17
CA PHE A 341 -5.21 -8.83 8.11
C PHE A 341 -6.74 -8.87 7.98
N GLU A 342 -7.37 -7.75 7.63
CA GLU A 342 -8.82 -7.69 7.40
C GLU A 342 -9.28 -8.51 6.20
N VAL A 343 -8.42 -8.63 5.18
CA VAL A 343 -8.73 -9.40 3.96
C VAL A 343 -7.92 -10.70 3.84
N VAL A 344 -7.17 -11.09 4.88
CA VAL A 344 -6.15 -12.15 4.77
C VAL A 344 -6.72 -13.46 4.28
N GLY A 345 -7.91 -13.83 4.76
CA GLY A 345 -8.57 -15.08 4.41
C GLY A 345 -8.77 -15.23 2.91
N ARG A 346 -9.68 -14.40 2.36
CA ARG A 346 -10.09 -14.48 0.96
C ARG A 346 -8.97 -14.10 0.00
N ARG A 347 -8.15 -13.09 0.34
CA ARG A 347 -7.15 -12.55 -0.58
C ARG A 347 -5.85 -13.36 -0.59
N TYR A 348 -5.36 -13.84 0.55
CA TYR A 348 -4.02 -14.46 0.60
C TYR A 348 -4.05 -15.90 1.08
N ALA A 349 -4.73 -16.17 2.19
CA ALA A 349 -4.69 -17.47 2.83
C ALA A 349 -5.35 -18.56 1.95
N ASP A 350 -6.43 -18.22 1.24
CA ASP A 350 -7.09 -19.16 0.32
C ASP A 350 -6.30 -19.41 -0.96
N THR A 351 -5.54 -18.42 -1.45
CA THR A 351 -4.94 -18.44 -2.80
C THR A 351 -3.45 -18.73 -2.82
N LEU A 352 -2.69 -18.26 -1.83
CA LEU A 352 -1.23 -18.33 -1.84
C LEU A 352 -0.69 -19.64 -1.24
N PRO A 353 0.41 -20.18 -1.81
CA PRO A 353 1.20 -21.22 -1.17
C PRO A 353 1.96 -20.66 0.05
N PRO A 354 2.40 -21.53 0.98
CA PRO A 354 2.99 -21.07 2.23
C PRO A 354 4.20 -20.14 2.10
N GLU A 355 5.09 -20.40 1.15
CA GLU A 355 6.30 -19.61 0.92
C GLU A 355 5.95 -18.17 0.51
N GLN A 356 5.01 -18.02 -0.43
CA GLN A 356 4.54 -16.71 -0.87
C GLN A 356 3.69 -16.00 0.16
N PHE A 357 2.89 -16.75 0.93
CA PHE A 357 2.10 -16.20 2.03
C PHE A 357 3.00 -15.58 3.11
N MET A 358 4.08 -16.27 3.50
CA MET A 358 5.06 -15.74 4.46
C MET A 358 5.72 -14.47 3.93
N TYR A 359 6.16 -14.46 2.66
CA TYR A 359 6.73 -13.26 2.03
C TYR A 359 5.73 -12.09 2.04
N SER A 360 4.48 -12.34 1.61
CA SER A 360 3.41 -11.34 1.57
C SER A 360 3.14 -10.77 2.98
N MET A 361 3.10 -11.63 3.98
CA MET A 361 2.92 -11.23 5.38
C MET A 361 4.08 -10.35 5.86
N LEU A 362 5.34 -10.73 5.61
CA LEU A 362 6.52 -9.95 6.04
C LEU A 362 6.54 -8.54 5.41
N THR A 363 6.11 -8.43 4.15
CA THR A 363 6.14 -7.17 3.37
C THR A 363 4.82 -6.36 3.44
N ARG A 364 3.82 -6.82 4.20
CA ARG A 364 2.47 -6.21 4.26
C ARG A 364 2.45 -4.72 4.63
N SER A 365 3.34 -4.29 5.53
CA SER A 365 3.43 -2.90 5.98
C SER A 365 4.06 -1.96 4.94
N GLN A 366 4.70 -2.52 3.91
CA GLN A 366 5.54 -1.83 2.92
C GLN A 366 6.78 -1.13 3.50
N ARG A 367 7.06 -1.29 4.80
CA ARG A 367 8.32 -0.82 5.43
C ARG A 367 9.47 -1.80 5.23
N ILE A 368 9.15 -3.08 5.16
CA ILE A 368 10.09 -4.15 4.84
C ILE A 368 9.92 -4.42 3.34
N SER A 369 11.01 -4.21 2.59
CA SER A 369 11.10 -4.48 1.16
C SER A 369 11.94 -5.72 0.88
N HIS A 370 12.06 -6.10 -0.40
CA HIS A 370 12.81 -7.27 -0.83
C HIS A 370 14.28 -7.20 -0.40
N GLU A 371 14.97 -6.10 -0.69
CA GLU A 371 16.37 -5.96 -0.27
C GLU A 371 16.52 -5.74 1.24
N ASN A 372 15.51 -5.18 1.92
CA ASN A 372 15.52 -5.16 3.38
C ASN A 372 15.46 -6.57 3.97
N LEU A 373 14.69 -7.50 3.37
CA LEU A 373 14.71 -8.91 3.79
C LEU A 373 16.08 -9.55 3.56
N ARG A 374 16.82 -9.16 2.51
CA ARG A 374 18.18 -9.65 2.29
C ARG A 374 19.15 -9.22 3.38
N LEU A 375 19.01 -7.97 3.84
CA LEU A 375 19.81 -7.44 4.94
C LEU A 375 19.50 -8.11 6.28
N ARG A 376 18.25 -8.56 6.46
CA ARG A 376 17.80 -9.25 7.67
C ARG A 376 18.19 -10.73 7.67
N ASP A 377 17.79 -11.44 6.62
CA ASP A 377 17.98 -12.88 6.49
C ASP A 377 18.20 -13.26 5.02
N LYS A 378 19.45 -13.10 4.60
CA LYS A 378 19.90 -13.44 3.25
C LYS A 378 19.60 -14.89 2.89
N ALA A 379 19.81 -15.83 3.81
CA ALA A 379 19.67 -17.26 3.55
C ALA A 379 18.20 -17.62 3.30
N TRP A 380 17.28 -17.09 4.11
CA TRP A 380 15.84 -17.25 3.91
C TRP A 380 15.38 -16.62 2.60
N LEU A 381 15.80 -15.37 2.31
CA LEU A 381 15.38 -14.70 1.08
C LEU A 381 15.88 -15.44 -0.16
N GLU A 382 17.15 -15.86 -0.20
CA GLU A 382 17.68 -16.65 -1.32
C GLU A 382 16.96 -18.00 -1.45
N GLY A 383 16.51 -18.59 -0.34
CA GLY A 383 15.65 -19.77 -0.36
C GLY A 383 14.29 -19.50 -1.02
N TYR A 384 13.66 -18.40 -0.65
CA TYR A 384 12.41 -17.93 -1.27
C TYR A 384 12.60 -17.63 -2.77
N GLU A 385 13.69 -16.97 -3.15
CA GLU A 385 13.99 -16.67 -4.55
C GLU A 385 14.16 -17.95 -5.38
N ARG A 386 14.86 -18.97 -4.85
CA ARG A 386 14.98 -20.29 -5.51
C ARG A 386 13.62 -20.96 -5.68
N TRP A 387 12.78 -20.93 -4.66
CA TRP A 387 11.41 -21.43 -4.75
C TRP A 387 10.60 -20.69 -5.81
N PHE A 388 10.66 -19.35 -5.84
CA PHE A 388 9.91 -18.54 -6.80
C PHE A 388 10.42 -18.77 -8.24
N ALA A 389 11.73 -18.85 -8.43
CA ALA A 389 12.37 -19.13 -9.71
C ALA A 389 11.97 -20.52 -10.24
N SER A 390 11.89 -21.54 -9.38
CA SER A 390 11.44 -22.87 -9.80
C SER A 390 9.97 -22.87 -10.25
N GLN A 391 9.10 -22.07 -9.64
CA GLN A 391 7.72 -21.88 -10.12
C GLN A 391 7.67 -21.24 -11.52
N ALA A 392 8.68 -20.45 -11.87
CA ALA A 392 8.85 -19.86 -13.19
C ALA A 392 9.63 -20.77 -14.17
N GLY A 393 9.96 -22.01 -13.78
CA GLY A 393 10.71 -22.95 -14.62
C GLY A 393 12.19 -22.58 -14.80
N VAL A 394 12.77 -21.81 -13.87
CA VAL A 394 14.18 -21.42 -13.89
C VAL A 394 14.98 -22.32 -12.95
N GLU A 395 15.95 -23.02 -13.52
CA GLU A 395 16.92 -23.81 -12.74
C GLU A 395 18.02 -22.90 -12.16
N PRO A 396 18.52 -23.19 -10.95
CA PRO A 396 19.68 -22.49 -10.39
C PRO A 396 20.92 -22.61 -11.28
N SER A 397 21.73 -21.56 -11.33
CA SER A 397 23.06 -21.59 -11.93
C SER A 397 24.00 -22.53 -11.18
N ALA A 398 25.18 -22.79 -11.74
CA ALA A 398 26.18 -23.68 -11.13
C ALA A 398 26.64 -23.26 -9.72
N ASP A 399 26.56 -21.96 -9.40
CA ASP A 399 26.83 -21.39 -8.08
C ASP A 399 25.56 -21.24 -7.20
N GLY A 400 24.44 -21.82 -7.62
CA GLY A 400 23.19 -21.88 -6.86
C GLY A 400 22.37 -20.58 -6.88
N ARG A 401 22.74 -19.61 -7.73
CA ARG A 401 22.01 -18.34 -7.89
C ARG A 401 20.81 -18.50 -8.82
N VAL A 402 19.82 -17.66 -8.60
CA VAL A 402 18.64 -17.54 -9.46
C VAL A 402 18.36 -16.05 -9.67
N PRO A 403 17.71 -15.66 -10.78
CA PRO A 403 17.25 -14.30 -10.93
C PRO A 403 16.23 -13.95 -9.84
N PRO A 404 16.24 -12.71 -9.31
CA PRO A 404 15.22 -12.28 -8.37
C PRO A 404 13.85 -12.19 -9.08
N PRO A 405 12.73 -12.11 -8.34
CA PRO A 405 11.38 -12.25 -8.88
C PRO A 405 11.10 -11.41 -10.13
N MET A 406 11.55 -10.14 -10.18
CA MET A 406 11.36 -9.27 -11.36
C MET A 406 12.05 -9.77 -12.64
N PHE A 407 13.12 -10.56 -12.52
CA PHE A 407 13.91 -11.09 -13.64
C PHE A 407 13.60 -12.56 -13.96
N THR A 408 12.61 -13.15 -13.29
CA THR A 408 12.09 -14.47 -13.71
C THR A 408 11.24 -14.33 -14.99
N PRO A 409 11.23 -15.33 -15.88
CA PRO A 409 10.39 -15.31 -17.06
C PRO A 409 8.91 -15.41 -16.70
N TYR A 410 8.06 -15.00 -17.64
CA TYR A 410 6.61 -15.13 -17.52
C TYR A 410 6.00 -15.52 -18.86
N THR A 411 5.20 -16.58 -18.88
CA THR A 411 4.53 -17.07 -20.08
C THR A 411 3.03 -16.87 -19.96
N MET A 412 2.44 -16.26 -20.99
CA MET A 412 1.00 -16.15 -21.16
C MET A 412 0.63 -16.56 -22.58
N ARG A 413 -0.28 -17.53 -22.69
CA ARG A 413 -0.58 -18.21 -23.97
C ARG A 413 0.72 -18.68 -24.65
N GLY A 414 0.94 -18.33 -25.92
CA GLY A 414 2.16 -18.64 -26.68
C GLY A 414 3.31 -17.64 -26.51
N VAL A 415 3.15 -16.58 -25.70
CA VAL A 415 4.15 -15.52 -25.55
C VAL A 415 4.90 -15.70 -24.24
N THR A 416 6.24 -15.78 -24.33
CA THR A 416 7.14 -15.79 -23.17
C THR A 416 7.92 -14.50 -23.09
N LEU A 417 7.83 -13.84 -21.93
CA LEU A 417 8.59 -12.66 -21.53
C LEU A 417 9.84 -13.11 -20.76
N THR A 418 10.98 -12.49 -21.03
CA THR A 418 12.26 -12.85 -20.40
C THR A 418 12.41 -12.34 -18.98
N ASN A 419 11.60 -11.36 -18.58
CA ASN A 419 11.46 -10.83 -17.24
C ASN A 419 10.03 -10.28 -17.06
N ARG A 420 9.72 -9.74 -15.89
CA ARG A 420 8.37 -9.28 -15.52
C ARG A 420 8.17 -7.76 -15.65
N ILE A 421 9.08 -7.07 -16.35
CA ILE A 421 9.01 -5.62 -16.52
C ILE A 421 8.41 -5.25 -17.87
N VAL A 422 7.39 -4.40 -17.79
CA VAL A 422 6.67 -3.83 -18.93
C VAL A 422 7.00 -2.33 -19.03
N MET A 423 7.37 -1.85 -20.21
CA MET A 423 7.30 -0.41 -20.50
C MET A 423 5.83 -0.06 -20.75
N SER A 424 5.24 0.74 -19.85
CA SER A 424 3.84 1.17 -19.95
C SER A 424 3.58 1.96 -21.25
N PRO A 425 2.38 1.87 -21.85
CA PRO A 425 1.94 2.82 -22.87
C PRO A 425 2.04 4.27 -22.35
N MET A 426 2.74 5.13 -23.08
CA MET A 426 2.95 6.55 -22.74
C MET A 426 2.83 7.41 -23.99
N ALA A 427 1.79 8.25 -24.06
CA ALA A 427 1.58 9.14 -25.19
C ALA A 427 2.73 10.13 -25.36
N MET A 428 3.39 10.08 -26.52
CA MET A 428 4.51 10.92 -26.91
C MET A 428 4.08 12.10 -27.76
N TYR A 429 2.86 12.06 -28.31
CA TYR A 429 2.24 13.14 -29.08
C TYR A 429 3.12 13.60 -30.26
N SER A 430 3.85 12.67 -30.86
CA SER A 430 4.88 12.95 -31.87
C SER A 430 4.55 12.38 -33.26
N ALA A 431 3.41 11.71 -33.41
CA ALA A 431 2.99 11.13 -34.68
C ALA A 431 2.53 12.20 -35.67
N LYS A 432 2.78 11.96 -36.95
CA LYS A 432 2.17 12.73 -38.05
C LYS A 432 1.16 11.84 -38.75
N ASP A 433 -0.10 12.29 -38.77
CA ASP A 433 -1.23 11.53 -39.31
C ASP A 433 -1.33 10.09 -38.75
N GLY A 434 -0.99 9.93 -37.46
CA GLY A 434 -1.02 8.64 -36.77
C GLY A 434 0.09 7.67 -37.13
N VAL A 435 1.06 8.04 -37.97
CA VAL A 435 2.14 7.14 -38.39
C VAL A 435 3.21 7.03 -37.31
N LEU A 436 3.59 5.80 -36.97
CA LEU A 436 4.79 5.49 -36.17
C LEU A 436 6.02 5.77 -37.02
N ASP A 437 6.75 6.84 -36.68
CA ASP A 437 7.90 7.34 -37.43
C ASP A 437 9.24 7.15 -36.69
N ASP A 438 10.28 7.85 -37.14
CA ASP A 438 11.64 7.71 -36.60
C ASP A 438 11.76 8.11 -35.13
N PHE A 439 10.96 9.09 -34.64
CA PHE A 439 10.97 9.43 -33.23
C PHE A 439 10.55 8.21 -32.39
N HIS A 440 9.45 7.57 -32.78
CA HIS A 440 8.91 6.41 -32.08
C HIS A 440 9.83 5.20 -32.19
N LEU A 441 10.41 4.97 -33.37
CA LEU A 441 11.38 3.88 -33.57
C LEU A 441 12.57 4.03 -32.63
N VAL A 442 13.17 5.22 -32.54
CA VAL A 442 14.30 5.49 -31.63
C VAL A 442 13.85 5.41 -30.18
N HIS A 443 12.71 6.02 -29.86
CA HIS A 443 12.17 6.05 -28.50
C HIS A 443 11.91 4.63 -27.98
N LEU A 444 11.05 3.86 -28.65
CA LEU A 444 10.65 2.52 -28.22
C LEU A 444 11.79 1.51 -28.39
N GLY A 445 12.54 1.60 -29.49
CA GLY A 445 13.68 0.73 -29.76
C GLY A 445 14.75 0.82 -28.67
N ALA A 446 15.02 2.02 -28.14
CA ALA A 446 15.96 2.19 -27.03
C ALA A 446 15.51 1.47 -25.75
N ARG A 447 14.20 1.39 -25.45
CA ARG A 447 13.67 0.68 -24.27
C ARG A 447 13.64 -0.83 -24.46
N ALA A 448 13.39 -1.29 -25.68
CA ALA A 448 13.51 -2.70 -26.04
C ALA A 448 14.96 -3.20 -25.87
N LEU A 449 15.93 -2.42 -26.37
CA LEU A 449 17.36 -2.69 -26.13
C LEU A 449 17.78 -2.48 -24.67
N GLY A 450 17.00 -1.70 -23.93
CA GLY A 450 17.19 -1.36 -22.51
C GLY A 450 16.68 -2.38 -21.51
N GLY A 451 16.23 -3.56 -21.97
CA GLY A 451 15.97 -4.73 -21.13
C GLY A 451 14.53 -4.96 -20.70
N ALA A 452 13.58 -4.07 -21.05
CA ALA A 452 12.16 -4.33 -20.80
C ALA A 452 11.71 -5.59 -21.59
N ALA A 453 11.00 -6.51 -20.93
CA ALA A 453 10.55 -7.73 -21.61
C ALA A 453 9.35 -7.52 -22.53
N LEU A 454 8.51 -6.52 -22.21
CA LEU A 454 7.39 -6.10 -23.06
C LEU A 454 7.42 -4.58 -23.22
N VAL A 455 7.41 -4.11 -24.46
CA VAL A 455 7.35 -2.69 -24.80
C VAL A 455 6.03 -2.39 -25.47
N PHE A 456 5.16 -1.65 -24.77
CA PHE A 456 3.98 -1.08 -25.40
C PHE A 456 4.34 0.23 -26.10
N GLY A 457 3.85 0.41 -27.33
CA GLY A 457 3.71 1.77 -27.85
C GLY A 457 2.56 2.51 -27.14
N GLU A 458 2.44 3.81 -27.38
CA GLU A 458 1.38 4.63 -26.80
C GLU A 458 -0.03 4.17 -27.24
N MET A 459 -1.07 4.73 -26.60
CA MET A 459 -2.45 4.51 -27.03
C MET A 459 -2.58 4.81 -28.52
N THR A 460 -2.87 3.77 -29.28
CA THR A 460 -2.95 3.77 -30.73
C THR A 460 -4.41 3.87 -31.13
N CYS A 461 -4.75 4.97 -31.78
CA CYS A 461 -6.12 5.33 -32.04
C CYS A 461 -6.68 4.54 -33.22
N VAL A 462 -7.90 4.02 -33.07
CA VAL A 462 -8.54 3.13 -34.06
C VAL A 462 -9.14 3.87 -35.27
N SER A 463 -9.24 5.19 -35.19
CA SER A 463 -9.77 6.07 -36.23
C SER A 463 -9.19 7.49 -36.09
N PRO A 464 -9.30 8.36 -37.12
CA PRO A 464 -8.83 9.74 -37.03
C PRO A 464 -9.49 10.56 -35.91
N ASP A 465 -10.78 10.32 -35.63
CA ASP A 465 -11.57 11.00 -34.59
C ASP A 465 -11.41 10.34 -33.19
N ALA A 466 -10.77 9.18 -33.13
CA ALA A 466 -10.40 8.50 -31.88
C ALA A 466 -9.20 9.13 -31.15
N ARG A 467 -8.51 10.09 -31.76
CA ARG A 467 -7.28 10.67 -31.22
C ARG A 467 -7.50 11.56 -30.01
N ILE A 468 -6.51 11.59 -29.10
CA ILE A 468 -6.44 12.57 -28.01
C ILE A 468 -6.01 13.93 -28.59
N THR A 469 -4.94 13.90 -29.37
CA THR A 469 -4.31 15.08 -29.99
C THR A 469 -3.96 14.78 -31.45
N PRO A 470 -3.65 15.80 -32.27
CA PRO A 470 -3.14 15.56 -33.62
C PRO A 470 -1.87 14.69 -33.68
N GLY A 471 -1.08 14.67 -32.59
CA GLY A 471 0.18 13.93 -32.47
C GLY A 471 0.05 12.47 -32.02
N CYS A 472 -1.16 11.93 -31.86
CA CYS A 472 -1.35 10.55 -31.40
C CYS A 472 -1.09 9.53 -32.50
N LEU A 473 -0.53 8.37 -32.14
CA LEU A 473 -0.44 7.21 -33.03
C LEU A 473 -1.81 6.70 -33.46
N GLY A 474 -1.84 6.06 -34.63
CA GLY A 474 -3.02 5.51 -35.26
C GLY A 474 -2.81 4.10 -35.79
N LEU A 475 -3.91 3.36 -35.95
CA LEU A 475 -3.95 2.10 -36.69
C LEU A 475 -5.28 1.91 -37.41
N TRP A 476 -5.61 2.86 -38.29
CA TRP A 476 -6.80 2.87 -39.14
C TRP A 476 -6.49 2.75 -40.63
N ASN A 477 -5.24 2.49 -41.01
CA ASN A 477 -4.85 2.24 -42.40
C ASN A 477 -3.52 1.49 -42.49
N GLU A 478 -3.20 1.06 -43.70
CA GLU A 478 -2.06 0.21 -44.05
C GLU A 478 -0.74 0.94 -43.87
N LYS A 479 -0.67 2.24 -44.17
CA LYS A 479 0.55 3.06 -43.98
C LYS A 479 0.96 3.11 -42.50
N GLN A 480 0.00 3.15 -41.59
CA GLN A 480 0.27 3.09 -40.15
C GLN A 480 0.72 1.69 -39.74
N ALA A 481 0.09 0.63 -40.28
CA ALA A 481 0.50 -0.74 -40.05
C ALA A 481 1.94 -1.01 -40.55
N GLU A 482 2.37 -0.42 -41.66
CA GLU A 482 3.75 -0.48 -42.15
C GLU A 482 4.75 0.14 -41.16
N GLY A 483 4.43 1.30 -40.59
CA GLY A 483 5.24 1.94 -39.55
C GLY A 483 5.38 1.07 -38.30
N TRP A 484 4.27 0.48 -37.85
CA TRP A 484 4.26 -0.49 -36.76
C TRP A 484 5.08 -1.75 -37.07
N LYS A 485 4.91 -2.32 -38.26
CA LYS A 485 5.66 -3.49 -38.71
C LYS A 485 7.17 -3.22 -38.71
N ARG A 486 7.62 -2.05 -39.20
CA ARG A 486 9.03 -1.65 -39.15
C ARG A 486 9.57 -1.64 -37.72
N PHE A 487 8.78 -1.16 -36.76
CA PHE A 487 9.16 -1.17 -35.35
C PHE A 487 9.22 -2.60 -34.77
N VAL A 488 8.19 -3.43 -35.02
CA VAL A 488 8.15 -4.82 -34.57
C VAL A 488 9.34 -5.61 -35.11
N ASP A 489 9.60 -5.53 -36.42
CA ASP A 489 10.71 -6.21 -37.08
C ASP A 489 12.07 -5.76 -36.49
N PHE A 490 12.22 -4.48 -36.17
CA PHE A 490 13.42 -3.97 -35.49
C PHE A 490 13.60 -4.59 -34.10
N VAL A 491 12.55 -4.60 -33.27
CA VAL A 491 12.61 -5.14 -31.91
C VAL A 491 12.93 -6.63 -31.90
N HIS A 492 12.21 -7.41 -32.71
CA HIS A 492 12.44 -8.86 -32.82
C HIS A 492 13.80 -9.21 -33.41
N GLY A 493 14.34 -8.38 -34.30
CA GLY A 493 15.67 -8.58 -34.89
C GLY A 493 16.85 -8.19 -34.00
N ASN A 494 16.65 -7.30 -33.02
CA ASN A 494 17.75 -6.67 -32.27
C ASN A 494 17.66 -6.83 -30.74
N SER A 495 16.57 -7.39 -30.21
CA SER A 495 16.37 -7.56 -28.77
C SER A 495 15.57 -8.82 -28.45
N THR A 496 15.45 -9.15 -27.16
CA THR A 496 14.57 -10.21 -26.65
C THR A 496 13.18 -9.71 -26.26
N ALA A 497 12.92 -8.41 -26.37
CA ALA A 497 11.66 -7.81 -25.98
C ALA A 497 10.51 -8.23 -26.90
N LYS A 498 9.31 -8.25 -26.33
CA LYS A 498 8.05 -8.40 -27.05
C LYS A 498 7.41 -7.03 -27.28
N VAL A 499 6.59 -6.93 -28.32
CA VAL A 499 5.90 -5.69 -28.68
C VAL A 499 4.43 -5.79 -28.38
N GLY A 500 3.95 -4.82 -27.60
CA GLY A 500 2.54 -4.63 -27.31
C GLY A 500 1.94 -3.43 -28.07
N ILE A 501 0.69 -3.57 -28.50
CA ILE A 501 -0.11 -2.46 -29.06
C ILE A 501 -1.29 -2.21 -28.13
N GLN A 502 -1.42 -0.98 -27.62
CA GLN A 502 -2.60 -0.56 -26.87
C GLN A 502 -3.59 0.13 -27.81
N LEU A 503 -4.75 -0.47 -28.07
CA LEU A 503 -5.80 0.16 -28.88
C LEU A 503 -6.76 0.96 -28.01
N GLY A 504 -7.11 2.16 -28.46
CA GLY A 504 -8.02 3.03 -27.71
C GLY A 504 -8.72 4.09 -28.55
N HIS A 505 -9.70 4.74 -27.92
CA HIS A 505 -10.47 5.84 -28.49
C HIS A 505 -10.68 6.91 -27.43
N ALA A 506 -10.23 8.14 -27.67
CA ALA A 506 -10.21 9.21 -26.67
C ALA A 506 -11.61 9.67 -26.22
N GLY A 507 -12.61 9.51 -27.08
CA GLY A 507 -14.01 9.83 -26.76
C GLY A 507 -14.16 11.30 -26.40
N ARG A 508 -14.79 11.58 -25.25
CA ARG A 508 -14.97 12.96 -24.75
C ARG A 508 -13.69 13.72 -24.39
N LYS A 509 -12.54 13.05 -24.39
CA LYS A 509 -11.21 13.63 -24.12
C LYS A 509 -10.37 13.78 -25.40
N GLY A 510 -10.99 13.65 -26.57
CA GLY A 510 -10.34 13.88 -27.86
C GLY A 510 -10.22 15.34 -28.25
N ALA A 511 -9.61 15.60 -29.41
CA ALA A 511 -9.46 16.93 -30.01
C ALA A 511 -8.80 17.98 -29.07
N THR A 512 -7.76 17.56 -28.36
CA THR A 512 -6.98 18.42 -27.46
C THR A 512 -5.61 18.79 -28.02
N LYS A 513 -5.01 19.84 -27.46
CA LYS A 513 -3.64 20.28 -27.76
C LYS A 513 -2.62 19.23 -27.33
N LEU A 514 -1.40 19.34 -27.87
CA LEU A 514 -0.26 18.58 -27.36
C LEU A 514 -0.04 18.95 -25.88
N ALA A 515 0.40 17.98 -25.07
CA ALA A 515 0.42 18.15 -23.62
C ALA A 515 1.22 19.37 -23.14
N TRP A 516 2.33 19.69 -23.81
CA TRP A 516 3.19 20.86 -23.50
C TRP A 516 2.64 22.20 -23.99
N GLU A 517 1.58 22.20 -24.81
CA GLU A 517 0.88 23.41 -25.27
C GLU A 517 -0.38 23.71 -24.43
N GLY A 518 -0.76 22.78 -23.55
CA GLY A 518 -1.90 22.87 -22.66
C GLY A 518 -2.58 21.52 -22.49
N ILE A 519 -2.22 20.79 -21.43
CA ILE A 519 -2.82 19.50 -21.10
C ILE A 519 -4.35 19.59 -21.01
N ASP A 520 -5.03 18.62 -21.64
CA ASP A 520 -6.49 18.50 -21.75
C ASP A 520 -7.20 19.68 -22.45
N GLN A 521 -6.48 20.74 -22.87
CA GLN A 521 -7.11 21.92 -23.46
C GLN A 521 -7.58 21.61 -24.88
N PRO A 522 -8.79 22.02 -25.27
CA PRO A 522 -9.29 21.79 -26.62
C PRO A 522 -8.44 22.52 -27.67
N LEU A 523 -8.41 21.96 -28.87
CA LEU A 523 -7.89 22.63 -30.06
C LEU A 523 -8.71 23.89 -30.37
N GLN A 524 -8.06 24.89 -30.95
CA GLN A 524 -8.73 26.12 -31.39
C GLN A 524 -9.19 26.04 -32.85
N THR A 525 -8.52 25.23 -33.67
CA THR A 525 -8.80 25.01 -35.09
C THR A 525 -8.43 23.57 -35.46
N GLY A 526 -9.07 23.02 -36.50
CA GLY A 526 -8.77 21.66 -36.99
C GLY A 526 -9.23 20.56 -36.04
N ASP A 527 -10.17 20.87 -35.15
CA ASP A 527 -10.82 19.93 -34.27
C ASP A 527 -11.82 19.04 -35.02
N TRP A 528 -12.21 17.93 -34.40
CA TRP A 528 -13.17 16.97 -34.93
C TRP A 528 -14.30 16.72 -33.93
N PRO A 529 -15.49 16.30 -34.39
CA PRO A 529 -16.60 15.97 -33.49
C PRO A 529 -16.24 14.86 -32.52
N LEU A 530 -16.58 15.04 -31.25
CA LEU A 530 -16.39 14.04 -30.21
C LEU A 530 -17.64 13.17 -30.02
N ILE A 531 -17.43 11.92 -29.63
CA ILE A 531 -18.47 10.97 -29.24
C ILE A 531 -18.17 10.38 -27.86
N SER A 532 -19.21 10.00 -27.12
CA SER A 532 -19.09 9.44 -25.77
C SER A 532 -20.37 8.70 -25.36
N ALA A 533 -20.34 8.02 -24.20
CA ALA A 533 -21.53 7.39 -23.62
C ALA A 533 -22.68 8.40 -23.40
N SER A 534 -22.36 9.64 -23.04
CA SER A 534 -23.31 10.73 -22.80
C SER A 534 -22.74 12.09 -23.25
N ALA A 535 -23.62 13.06 -23.48
CA ALA A 535 -23.28 14.42 -23.91
C ALA A 535 -22.72 15.28 -22.76
N LEU A 536 -21.60 14.84 -22.19
CA LEU A 536 -20.95 15.46 -21.04
C LEU A 536 -19.49 15.78 -21.37
N PRO A 537 -19.08 17.06 -21.44
CA PRO A 537 -17.69 17.42 -21.72
C PRO A 537 -16.76 17.03 -20.55
N TYR A 538 -15.46 16.91 -20.83
CA TYR A 538 -14.44 16.61 -19.81
C TYR A 538 -14.05 17.86 -18.99
N LEU A 539 -13.71 18.97 -19.66
CA LEU A 539 -13.58 20.30 -19.05
C LEU A 539 -14.80 21.15 -19.36
N LYS A 540 -15.04 22.19 -18.54
CA LYS A 540 -16.12 23.17 -18.80
C LYS A 540 -16.02 23.84 -20.18
N ASN A 541 -14.80 24.00 -20.70
CA ASN A 541 -14.52 24.60 -22.00
C ASN A 541 -14.23 23.57 -23.12
N SER A 542 -14.28 22.26 -22.84
CA SER A 542 -14.16 21.23 -23.88
C SER A 542 -15.40 21.21 -24.79
N GLN A 543 -15.26 20.66 -25.99
CA GLN A 543 -16.43 20.33 -26.80
C GLN A 543 -17.38 19.38 -26.06
N VAL A 544 -18.69 19.57 -26.25
CA VAL A 544 -19.70 18.62 -25.80
C VAL A 544 -19.74 17.46 -26.79
N PRO A 545 -19.45 16.21 -26.37
CA PRO A 545 -19.52 15.07 -27.27
C PRO A 545 -20.97 14.75 -27.66
N LYS A 546 -21.19 14.18 -28.84
CA LYS A 546 -22.44 13.51 -29.18
C LYS A 546 -22.58 12.28 -28.27
N ALA A 547 -23.74 12.11 -27.63
CA ALA A 547 -24.10 10.85 -26.99
C ALA A 547 -24.31 9.80 -28.09
N MET A 548 -23.52 8.72 -28.04
CA MET A 548 -23.52 7.72 -29.12
C MET A 548 -24.90 7.06 -29.30
N ASP A 549 -25.33 6.94 -30.55
CA ASP A 549 -26.41 6.02 -30.93
C ASP A 549 -25.84 4.64 -31.32
N ARG A 550 -26.71 3.69 -31.68
CA ARG A 550 -26.29 2.34 -32.07
C ARG A 550 -25.41 2.33 -33.31
N ALA A 551 -25.64 3.23 -34.27
CA ALA A 551 -24.84 3.30 -35.49
C ALA A 551 -23.41 3.82 -35.17
N ASP A 552 -23.29 4.80 -34.28
CA ASP A 552 -21.97 5.25 -33.78
C ASP A 552 -21.25 4.09 -33.07
N MET A 553 -21.96 3.33 -32.23
CA MET A 553 -21.41 2.19 -31.50
C MET A 553 -20.94 1.07 -32.44
N ASP A 554 -21.70 0.78 -33.50
CA ASP A 554 -21.32 -0.21 -34.52
C ASP A 554 -20.15 0.25 -35.39
N ARG A 555 -20.09 1.53 -35.77
CA ARG A 555 -18.95 2.11 -36.49
C ARG A 555 -17.67 1.97 -35.68
N VAL A 556 -17.67 2.41 -34.42
CA VAL A 556 -16.49 2.34 -33.55
C VAL A 556 -16.09 0.88 -33.30
N LYS A 557 -17.05 -0.04 -33.14
CA LYS A 557 -16.74 -1.48 -33.06
C LYS A 557 -16.03 -1.99 -34.32
N ALA A 558 -16.50 -1.61 -35.50
CA ALA A 558 -15.83 -1.95 -36.75
C ALA A 558 -14.42 -1.34 -36.85
N ASP A 559 -14.22 -0.12 -36.34
CA ASP A 559 -12.89 0.52 -36.29
C ASP A 559 -11.93 -0.27 -35.39
N PHE A 560 -12.36 -0.70 -34.20
CA PHE A 560 -11.56 -1.56 -33.31
C PHE A 560 -11.23 -2.91 -33.95
N VAL A 561 -12.19 -3.56 -34.62
CA VAL A 561 -11.95 -4.82 -35.34
C VAL A 561 -10.92 -4.62 -36.43
N ARG A 562 -11.09 -3.61 -37.30
CA ARG A 562 -10.14 -3.32 -38.38
C ARG A 562 -8.75 -2.97 -37.88
N ALA A 563 -8.65 -2.17 -36.81
CA ALA A 563 -7.38 -1.86 -36.17
C ALA A 563 -6.71 -3.12 -35.61
N THR A 564 -7.48 -4.06 -35.06
CA THR A 564 -6.97 -5.34 -34.57
C THR A 564 -6.49 -6.23 -35.71
N GLU A 565 -7.24 -6.33 -36.82
CA GLU A 565 -6.80 -7.06 -38.02
C GLU A 565 -5.48 -6.48 -38.57
N LEU A 566 -5.36 -5.16 -38.64
CA LEU A 566 -4.11 -4.50 -39.02
C LEU A 566 -2.99 -4.82 -38.01
N ALA A 567 -3.27 -4.78 -36.70
CA ALA A 567 -2.30 -5.12 -35.67
C ALA A 567 -1.73 -6.53 -35.84
N VAL A 568 -2.56 -7.51 -36.25
CA VAL A 568 -2.09 -8.88 -36.55
C VAL A 568 -1.03 -8.87 -37.65
N THR A 569 -1.23 -8.09 -38.71
CA THR A 569 -0.29 -8.01 -39.84
C THR A 569 1.06 -7.39 -39.48
N THR A 570 1.13 -6.62 -38.39
CA THR A 570 2.38 -6.00 -37.93
C THR A 570 3.34 -7.01 -37.29
N GLY A 571 2.82 -8.15 -36.83
CA GLY A 571 3.58 -9.15 -36.06
C GLY A 571 3.61 -8.91 -34.55
N ALA A 572 2.91 -7.89 -34.03
CA ALA A 572 2.84 -7.60 -32.60
C ALA A 572 2.48 -8.85 -31.75
N ASP A 573 3.07 -8.96 -30.57
CA ASP A 573 2.97 -10.13 -29.70
C ASP A 573 1.79 -10.04 -28.74
N TRP A 574 1.43 -8.81 -28.34
CA TRP A 574 0.47 -8.54 -27.28
C TRP A 574 -0.49 -7.41 -27.69
N LEU A 575 -1.78 -7.57 -27.40
CA LEU A 575 -2.77 -6.52 -27.56
C LEU A 575 -3.27 -6.04 -26.21
N GLU A 576 -3.44 -4.73 -26.02
CA GLU A 576 -4.12 -4.18 -24.86
C GLU A 576 -5.32 -3.33 -25.27
N LEU A 577 -6.49 -3.63 -24.69
CA LEU A 577 -7.69 -2.80 -24.86
C LEU A 577 -7.72 -1.69 -23.79
N HIS A 578 -7.76 -0.44 -24.24
CA HIS A 578 -7.78 0.69 -23.32
C HIS A 578 -9.20 1.02 -22.81
N CYS A 579 -9.52 0.56 -21.60
CA CYS A 579 -10.78 0.79 -20.88
C CYS A 579 -10.61 1.70 -19.64
N ALA A 580 -9.66 2.63 -19.68
CA ALA A 580 -9.24 3.44 -18.53
C ALA A 580 -9.12 4.93 -18.87
N HIS A 581 -8.71 5.73 -17.88
CA HIS A 581 -8.32 7.13 -17.99
C HIS A 581 -9.39 8.07 -18.56
N GLY A 582 -10.68 7.73 -18.41
CA GLY A 582 -11.79 8.56 -18.85
C GLY A 582 -11.97 8.65 -20.38
N TYR A 583 -11.23 7.84 -21.14
CA TYR A 583 -11.41 7.70 -22.58
C TYR A 583 -12.72 6.95 -22.88
N LEU A 584 -13.00 6.64 -24.15
CA LEU A 584 -14.33 6.21 -24.59
C LEU A 584 -14.88 5.03 -23.79
N LEU A 585 -14.16 3.92 -23.70
CA LEU A 585 -14.67 2.73 -23.00
C LEU A 585 -14.74 2.93 -21.48
N SER A 586 -13.78 3.66 -20.90
CA SER A 586 -13.84 4.09 -19.50
C SER A 586 -15.07 4.98 -19.22
N SER A 587 -15.47 5.80 -20.19
CA SER A 587 -16.63 6.67 -20.08
C SER A 587 -17.96 5.92 -20.05
N PHE A 588 -18.02 4.72 -20.64
CA PHE A 588 -19.15 3.81 -20.50
C PHE A 588 -19.13 3.12 -19.13
N LEU A 589 -17.95 2.72 -18.64
CA LEU A 589 -17.81 2.05 -17.36
C LEU A 589 -18.11 2.95 -16.16
N SER A 590 -17.83 4.26 -16.21
CA SER A 590 -18.05 5.13 -15.05
C SER A 590 -19.48 5.69 -14.97
N PRO A 591 -20.15 5.62 -13.81
CA PRO A 591 -21.46 6.25 -13.60
C PRO A 591 -21.38 7.79 -13.57
N LEU A 592 -20.18 8.38 -13.41
CA LEU A 592 -20.00 9.83 -13.49
C LEU A 592 -20.25 10.33 -14.91
N THR A 593 -19.87 9.52 -15.91
CA THR A 593 -19.82 9.89 -17.33
C THR A 593 -20.89 9.19 -18.17
N ASN A 594 -21.34 8.01 -17.75
CA ASN A 594 -22.42 7.29 -18.39
C ASN A 594 -23.75 7.59 -17.69
N ARG A 595 -24.53 8.50 -18.30
CA ARG A 595 -25.87 8.90 -17.85
C ARG A 595 -26.97 8.33 -18.74
N ARG A 596 -26.69 7.28 -19.50
CA ARG A 596 -27.66 6.63 -20.37
C ARG A 596 -28.74 5.93 -19.56
N THR A 597 -29.93 5.85 -20.15
CA THR A 597 -31.10 5.16 -19.58
C THR A 597 -31.54 3.95 -20.40
N ASP A 598 -30.78 3.60 -21.44
CA ASP A 598 -30.97 2.40 -22.25
C ASP A 598 -30.15 1.22 -21.69
N GLU A 599 -30.05 0.11 -22.42
CA GLU A 599 -29.32 -1.08 -21.99
C GLU A 599 -27.79 -0.91 -21.88
N TYR A 600 -27.25 0.29 -22.13
CA TYR A 600 -25.82 0.61 -22.00
C TYR A 600 -25.52 1.53 -20.81
N GLY A 601 -26.50 1.86 -19.95
CA GLY A 601 -26.32 2.67 -18.74
C GLY A 601 -27.00 2.09 -17.48
N GLY A 602 -26.71 2.67 -16.32
CA GLY A 602 -27.24 2.24 -15.04
C GLY A 602 -26.38 1.15 -14.37
N SER A 603 -26.83 -0.11 -14.44
CA SER A 603 -26.15 -1.23 -13.75
C SER A 603 -24.74 -1.49 -14.26
N HIS A 604 -23.93 -2.26 -13.51
CA HIS A 604 -22.59 -2.67 -13.95
C HIS A 604 -22.64 -3.44 -15.27
N GLU A 605 -23.60 -4.35 -15.43
CA GLU A 605 -23.77 -5.15 -16.66
C GLU A 605 -24.05 -4.26 -17.87
N ASN A 606 -24.93 -3.26 -17.72
CA ASN A 606 -25.25 -2.34 -18.80
C ASN A 606 -24.06 -1.43 -19.13
N ARG A 607 -23.39 -0.86 -18.13
CA ARG A 607 -22.19 -0.03 -18.32
C ARG A 607 -21.04 -0.79 -18.98
N ALA A 608 -20.89 -2.08 -18.65
CA ALA A 608 -19.87 -2.95 -19.24
C ALA A 608 -20.25 -3.49 -20.63
N ARG A 609 -21.55 -3.46 -21.01
CA ARG A 609 -22.06 -4.08 -22.23
C ARG A 609 -21.29 -3.66 -23.49
N TYR A 610 -21.14 -2.36 -23.72
CA TYR A 610 -20.44 -1.88 -24.90
C TYR A 610 -18.93 -2.17 -24.89
N PRO A 611 -18.18 -1.89 -23.79
CA PRO A 611 -16.80 -2.36 -23.66
C PRO A 611 -16.61 -3.87 -23.92
N LEU A 612 -17.53 -4.72 -23.45
CA LEU A 612 -17.50 -6.17 -23.68
C LEU A 612 -17.84 -6.55 -25.13
N GLU A 613 -18.77 -5.84 -25.79
CA GLU A 613 -19.01 -6.02 -27.24
C GLU A 613 -17.74 -5.77 -28.06
N ILE A 614 -17.00 -4.71 -27.73
CA ILE A 614 -15.71 -4.40 -28.37
C ILE A 614 -14.70 -5.50 -28.07
N PHE A 615 -14.54 -5.87 -26.80
CA PHE A 615 -13.59 -6.90 -26.38
C PHE A 615 -13.84 -8.24 -27.11
N ASN A 616 -15.09 -8.70 -27.14
CA ASN A 616 -15.46 -9.94 -27.82
C ASN A 616 -15.16 -9.88 -29.31
N ALA A 617 -15.44 -8.73 -29.96
CA ALA A 617 -15.18 -8.54 -31.38
C ALA A 617 -13.67 -8.56 -31.71
N ILE A 618 -12.82 -7.93 -30.90
CA ILE A 618 -11.36 -7.96 -31.12
C ILE A 618 -10.76 -9.32 -30.76
N ARG A 619 -11.26 -9.99 -29.70
CA ARG A 619 -10.81 -11.33 -29.30
C ARG A 619 -11.06 -12.36 -30.39
N ALA A 620 -12.14 -12.22 -31.17
CA ALA A 620 -12.49 -13.09 -32.28
C ALA A 620 -11.54 -12.98 -33.49
N VAL A 621 -10.82 -11.86 -33.66
CA VAL A 621 -9.89 -11.64 -34.79
C VAL A 621 -8.42 -11.65 -34.38
N TRP A 622 -8.11 -11.42 -33.10
CA TRP A 622 -6.76 -11.56 -32.56
C TRP A 622 -6.37 -13.05 -32.42
N PRO A 623 -5.14 -13.46 -32.80
CA PRO A 623 -4.70 -14.86 -32.73
C PRO A 623 -4.88 -15.46 -31.33
N GLU A 624 -5.47 -16.65 -31.25
CA GLU A 624 -5.79 -17.33 -29.99
C GLU A 624 -4.54 -17.65 -29.14
N ASP A 625 -3.38 -17.79 -29.75
CA ASP A 625 -2.09 -18.01 -29.08
C ASP A 625 -1.46 -16.72 -28.53
N LYS A 626 -2.03 -15.55 -28.82
CA LYS A 626 -1.52 -14.25 -28.37
C LYS A 626 -2.39 -13.61 -27.28
N PRO A 627 -1.78 -13.02 -26.24
CA PRO A 627 -2.52 -12.42 -25.13
C PRO A 627 -3.29 -11.16 -25.51
N ILE A 628 -4.41 -10.93 -24.81
CA ILE A 628 -5.08 -9.63 -24.71
C ILE A 628 -5.15 -9.21 -23.23
N SER A 629 -4.54 -8.06 -22.90
CA SER A 629 -4.78 -7.39 -21.62
C SER A 629 -5.89 -6.32 -21.74
N VAL A 630 -6.53 -5.99 -20.63
CA VAL A 630 -7.47 -4.86 -20.55
C VAL A 630 -6.96 -3.87 -19.50
N ARG A 631 -6.74 -2.62 -19.91
CA ARG A 631 -6.37 -1.55 -18.97
C ARG A 631 -7.61 -0.93 -18.36
N LEU A 632 -7.72 -0.96 -17.04
CA LEU A 632 -8.88 -0.44 -16.28
C LEU A 632 -8.49 0.71 -15.35
N SER A 633 -9.38 1.70 -15.23
CA SER A 633 -9.34 2.64 -14.11
C SER A 633 -10.05 2.01 -12.93
N CYS A 634 -9.28 1.53 -11.95
CA CYS A 634 -9.82 0.80 -10.80
C CYS A 634 -10.42 1.69 -9.71
N HIS A 635 -10.30 3.02 -9.87
CA HIS A 635 -10.87 4.01 -8.96
C HIS A 635 -11.02 5.33 -9.73
N ASP A 636 -12.16 6.00 -9.62
CA ASP A 636 -12.42 7.29 -10.31
C ASP A 636 -11.96 8.52 -9.51
N TRP A 637 -11.65 8.33 -8.22
CA TRP A 637 -11.14 9.36 -7.29
C TRP A 637 -12.09 10.55 -7.11
N PHE A 638 -13.38 10.29 -7.29
CA PHE A 638 -14.44 11.26 -7.10
C PHE A 638 -15.69 10.56 -6.53
N GLU A 639 -16.45 11.28 -5.70
CA GLU A 639 -17.66 10.75 -5.06
C GLU A 639 -18.69 10.32 -6.10
N GLY A 640 -19.26 9.13 -5.91
CA GLY A 640 -20.22 8.54 -6.84
C GLY A 640 -19.61 7.95 -8.12
N GLY A 641 -18.28 7.92 -8.24
CA GLY A 641 -17.57 7.18 -9.29
C GLY A 641 -17.29 5.73 -8.94
N ASN A 642 -16.63 5.02 -9.86
CA ASN A 642 -16.21 3.64 -9.63
C ASN A 642 -15.17 3.54 -8.50
N THR A 643 -15.33 2.50 -7.70
CA THR A 643 -14.49 2.07 -6.58
C THR A 643 -13.69 0.82 -6.95
N PRO A 644 -12.76 0.35 -6.10
CA PRO A 644 -12.00 -0.87 -6.36
C PRO A 644 -12.88 -2.14 -6.37
N ASP A 645 -14.03 -2.12 -5.69
CA ASP A 645 -15.00 -3.22 -5.75
C ASP A 645 -15.74 -3.24 -7.09
N ASP A 646 -16.11 -2.07 -7.64
CA ASP A 646 -16.67 -1.97 -8.99
C ASP A 646 -15.67 -2.45 -10.04
N ALA A 647 -14.38 -2.11 -9.86
CA ALA A 647 -13.32 -2.56 -10.74
C ALA A 647 -13.14 -4.08 -10.71
N ALA A 648 -13.30 -4.73 -9.55
CA ALA A 648 -13.26 -6.19 -9.43
C ALA A 648 -14.44 -6.86 -10.17
N ILE A 649 -15.63 -6.26 -10.14
CA ILE A 649 -16.79 -6.72 -10.93
C ILE A 649 -16.47 -6.65 -12.43
N PHE A 650 -15.93 -5.52 -12.91
CA PHE A 650 -15.56 -5.39 -14.32
C PHE A 650 -14.42 -6.33 -14.72
N ALA A 651 -13.42 -6.50 -13.87
CA ALA A 651 -12.33 -7.45 -14.09
C ALA A 651 -12.86 -8.89 -14.23
N GLN A 652 -13.82 -9.30 -13.40
CA GLN A 652 -14.49 -10.59 -13.51
C GLN A 652 -15.25 -10.71 -14.85
N MET A 653 -16.01 -9.68 -15.25
CA MET A 653 -16.71 -9.69 -16.55
C MET A 653 -15.75 -9.81 -17.74
N PHE A 654 -14.60 -9.11 -17.72
CA PHE A 654 -13.58 -9.23 -18.77
C PHE A 654 -12.87 -10.59 -18.73
N LYS A 655 -12.61 -11.14 -17.54
CA LYS A 655 -12.09 -12.50 -17.37
C LYS A 655 -13.02 -13.52 -18.03
N ASP A 656 -14.32 -13.44 -17.74
CA ASP A 656 -15.33 -14.34 -18.30
C ASP A 656 -15.47 -14.21 -19.81
N ALA A 657 -15.21 -13.01 -20.35
CA ALA A 657 -15.16 -12.76 -21.79
C ALA A 657 -13.88 -13.29 -22.48
N GLY A 658 -12.85 -13.66 -21.72
CA GLY A 658 -11.59 -14.21 -22.23
C GLY A 658 -10.39 -13.26 -22.20
N ALA A 659 -10.40 -12.22 -21.38
CA ALA A 659 -9.22 -11.41 -21.09
C ALA A 659 -8.17 -12.23 -20.36
N ASP A 660 -6.90 -12.07 -20.75
CA ASP A 660 -5.79 -12.82 -20.17
C ASP A 660 -5.21 -12.14 -18.94
N MET A 661 -5.30 -10.81 -18.90
CA MET A 661 -4.70 -10.01 -17.84
C MET A 661 -5.39 -8.65 -17.70
N ILE A 662 -5.41 -8.10 -16.48
CA ILE A 662 -5.88 -6.73 -16.24
C ILE A 662 -4.69 -5.82 -15.92
N ASP A 663 -4.53 -4.71 -16.66
CA ASP A 663 -3.63 -3.62 -16.28
C ASP A 663 -4.36 -2.62 -15.38
N CYS A 664 -3.96 -2.60 -14.10
CA CYS A 664 -4.70 -1.93 -13.03
C CYS A 664 -4.21 -0.49 -12.82
N SER A 665 -4.83 0.47 -13.52
CA SER A 665 -4.59 1.91 -13.36
C SER A 665 -5.70 2.59 -12.54
N SER A 666 -5.77 3.92 -12.54
CA SER A 666 -6.87 4.67 -11.93
C SER A 666 -7.03 6.07 -12.51
N GLY A 667 -8.15 6.72 -12.18
CA GLY A 667 -8.37 8.14 -12.37
C GLY A 667 -8.51 8.61 -13.82
N GLN A 668 -8.39 9.93 -13.98
CA GLN A 668 -8.60 10.76 -15.16
C GLN A 668 -9.99 10.65 -15.80
N VAL A 669 -10.94 10.07 -15.09
CA VAL A 669 -12.34 9.95 -15.50
C VAL A 669 -13.07 11.28 -15.28
N TRP A 670 -12.79 11.94 -14.16
CA TRP A 670 -13.38 13.22 -13.76
C TRP A 670 -12.28 14.23 -13.49
N LYS A 671 -12.47 15.51 -13.87
CA LYS A 671 -11.37 16.49 -13.78
C LYS A 671 -11.09 16.92 -12.33
N GLU A 672 -12.13 17.03 -11.52
CA GLU A 672 -12.03 17.40 -10.09
C GLU A 672 -11.67 16.22 -9.17
N GLU A 673 -11.13 15.13 -9.75
CA GLU A 673 -10.64 13.98 -8.98
C GLU A 673 -9.57 14.36 -7.95
N LYS A 674 -9.52 13.63 -6.83
CA LYS A 674 -8.56 13.84 -5.73
C LYS A 674 -7.77 12.55 -5.43
N PRO A 675 -6.88 12.11 -6.34
CA PRO A 675 -6.07 10.92 -6.12
C PRO A 675 -5.15 11.07 -4.92
N VAL A 676 -5.08 10.03 -4.09
CA VAL A 676 -4.14 9.95 -2.96
C VAL A 676 -2.86 9.30 -3.44
N TYR A 677 -1.89 10.13 -3.82
CA TYR A 677 -0.59 9.65 -4.28
C TYR A 677 0.29 9.14 -3.15
N GLY A 678 1.10 8.13 -3.46
CA GLY A 678 2.07 7.53 -2.57
C GLY A 678 2.91 6.49 -3.30
N ARG A 679 3.87 5.90 -2.57
CA ARG A 679 4.63 4.75 -3.06
C ARG A 679 3.65 3.63 -3.41
N LEU A 680 3.73 3.11 -4.65
CA LEU A 680 2.93 1.96 -5.10
C LEU A 680 1.41 2.15 -4.95
N PHE A 681 0.91 3.40 -5.05
CA PHE A 681 -0.46 3.74 -4.64
C PHE A 681 -1.58 3.01 -5.39
N GLN A 682 -1.32 2.46 -6.59
CA GLN A 682 -2.31 1.67 -7.34
C GLN A 682 -2.07 0.16 -7.27
N THR A 683 -0.94 -0.29 -6.71
CA THR A 683 -0.67 -1.72 -6.50
C THR A 683 -1.81 -2.42 -5.72
N PRO A 684 -2.46 -1.80 -4.71
CA PRO A 684 -3.60 -2.43 -4.03
C PRO A 684 -4.75 -2.83 -4.96
N PHE A 685 -4.96 -2.13 -6.09
CA PHE A 685 -5.98 -2.51 -7.07
C PHE A 685 -5.60 -3.78 -7.82
N SER A 686 -4.34 -3.88 -8.22
CA SER A 686 -3.76 -5.07 -8.84
C SER A 686 -3.82 -6.27 -7.91
N ASP A 687 -3.45 -6.06 -6.64
CA ASP A 687 -3.48 -7.06 -5.59
C ASP A 687 -4.89 -7.62 -5.37
N LYS A 688 -5.87 -6.73 -5.20
CA LYS A 688 -7.28 -7.12 -5.05
C LYS A 688 -7.77 -7.94 -6.24
N ILE A 689 -7.59 -7.44 -7.47
CA ILE A 689 -8.09 -8.13 -8.67
C ILE A 689 -7.40 -9.47 -8.84
N ARG A 690 -6.06 -9.52 -8.72
CA ARG A 690 -5.30 -10.76 -8.88
C ARG A 690 -5.78 -11.86 -7.95
N ASN A 691 -5.96 -11.49 -6.68
CA ASN A 691 -6.13 -12.45 -5.61
C ASN A 691 -7.61 -12.74 -5.28
N GLU A 692 -8.54 -11.83 -5.54
CA GLU A 692 -9.98 -12.06 -5.30
C GLU A 692 -10.74 -12.50 -6.56
N VAL A 693 -10.34 -11.98 -7.74
CA VAL A 693 -10.95 -12.36 -9.02
C VAL A 693 -10.22 -13.56 -9.65
N GLY A 694 -8.94 -13.76 -9.32
CA GLY A 694 -8.15 -14.89 -9.83
C GLY A 694 -7.85 -14.77 -11.32
N ILE A 695 -7.50 -13.57 -11.77
CA ILE A 695 -6.98 -13.28 -13.12
C ILE A 695 -5.60 -12.61 -12.96
N PRO A 696 -4.59 -12.95 -13.79
CA PRO A 696 -3.32 -12.27 -13.72
C PRO A 696 -3.44 -10.75 -13.88
N THR A 697 -2.48 -10.01 -13.33
CA THR A 697 -2.51 -8.53 -13.37
C THR A 697 -1.16 -7.89 -13.68
N ILE A 698 -1.24 -6.69 -14.27
CA ILE A 698 -0.14 -5.73 -14.34
C ILE A 698 -0.36 -4.67 -13.24
N ALA A 699 0.64 -4.46 -12.39
CA ALA A 699 0.66 -3.32 -11.49
C ALA A 699 1.37 -2.13 -12.15
N VAL A 700 0.82 -0.94 -11.98
CA VAL A 700 1.40 0.33 -12.45
C VAL A 700 1.21 1.40 -11.37
N GLY A 701 1.96 2.51 -11.45
CA GLY A 701 1.78 3.66 -10.55
C GLY A 701 2.84 3.73 -9.45
N ALA A 702 3.79 4.66 -9.63
CA ALA A 702 4.90 4.91 -8.70
C ALA A 702 5.80 3.67 -8.40
N ILE A 703 5.93 2.77 -9.38
CA ILE A 703 7.01 1.77 -9.43
C ILE A 703 8.23 2.45 -10.08
N SER A 704 9.33 2.57 -9.34
CA SER A 704 10.50 3.37 -9.74
C SER A 704 11.84 2.67 -9.51
N GLU A 705 11.86 1.56 -8.80
CA GLU A 705 13.07 0.84 -8.38
C GLU A 705 12.87 -0.68 -8.52
N ALA A 706 13.96 -1.43 -8.66
CA ALA A 706 13.98 -2.89 -8.72
C ALA A 706 13.32 -3.50 -7.47
N ASP A 707 13.63 -2.94 -6.31
CA ASP A 707 13.09 -3.37 -5.02
C ASP A 707 11.55 -3.22 -4.95
N HIS A 708 10.98 -2.22 -5.64
CA HIS A 708 9.53 -2.09 -5.79
C HIS A 708 8.97 -3.25 -6.60
N ALA A 709 9.53 -3.50 -7.79
CA ALA A 709 9.05 -4.56 -8.68
C ALA A 709 9.20 -5.95 -8.06
N ASN A 710 10.37 -6.25 -7.47
CA ASN A 710 10.61 -7.49 -6.73
C ASN A 710 9.59 -7.67 -5.61
N SER A 711 9.34 -6.64 -4.80
CA SER A 711 8.38 -6.72 -3.69
C SER A 711 6.95 -6.98 -4.17
N VAL A 712 6.51 -6.31 -5.24
CA VAL A 712 5.16 -6.48 -5.80
C VAL A 712 4.94 -7.89 -6.33
N ILE A 713 5.91 -8.40 -7.11
CA ILE A 713 5.83 -9.72 -7.75
C ILE A 713 5.95 -10.83 -6.71
N ALA A 714 6.96 -10.75 -5.84
CA ALA A 714 7.19 -11.73 -4.78
C ALA A 714 5.99 -11.85 -3.85
N ALA A 715 5.40 -10.72 -3.41
CA ALA A 715 4.24 -10.75 -2.52
C ALA A 715 2.95 -11.26 -3.20
N GLY A 716 2.97 -11.57 -4.50
CA GLY A 716 1.79 -12.05 -5.23
C GLY A 716 0.76 -10.95 -5.46
N ARG A 717 1.20 -9.68 -5.56
CA ARG A 717 0.30 -8.53 -5.79
C ARG A 717 0.10 -8.22 -7.27
N ALA A 718 1.00 -8.70 -8.14
CA ALA A 718 0.89 -8.64 -9.59
C ALA A 718 1.77 -9.71 -10.23
N ASP A 719 1.52 -10.02 -11.49
CA ASP A 719 2.34 -10.96 -12.28
C ASP A 719 3.38 -10.20 -13.11
N LEU A 720 3.06 -8.96 -13.51
CA LEU A 720 3.94 -8.03 -14.21
C LEU A 720 3.92 -6.64 -13.58
N CYS A 721 5.00 -5.88 -13.77
CA CYS A 721 5.10 -4.48 -13.33
C CYS A 721 5.31 -3.55 -14.53
N ALA A 722 4.36 -2.63 -14.74
CA ALA A 722 4.48 -1.58 -15.74
C ALA A 722 5.17 -0.33 -15.17
N VAL A 723 6.23 0.09 -15.85
CA VAL A 723 7.08 1.22 -15.48
C VAL A 723 7.03 2.27 -16.58
N ALA A 724 6.61 3.49 -16.22
CA ALA A 724 6.39 4.60 -17.15
C ALA A 724 7.54 5.63 -17.07
N ARG A 725 7.39 6.66 -16.24
CA ARG A 725 8.32 7.79 -16.10
C ARG A 725 9.81 7.39 -15.92
N PRO A 726 10.17 6.34 -15.17
CA PRO A 726 11.57 5.90 -15.13
C PRO A 726 12.15 5.54 -16.50
N HIS A 727 11.37 4.90 -17.39
CA HIS A 727 11.79 4.63 -18.77
C HIS A 727 11.87 5.88 -19.67
N LEU A 728 11.18 6.98 -19.31
CA LEU A 728 11.35 8.26 -19.99
C LEU A 728 12.71 8.87 -19.65
N ALA A 729 13.08 8.84 -18.37
CA ALA A 729 14.34 9.39 -17.87
C ALA A 729 15.54 8.52 -18.25
N ASP A 730 15.36 7.20 -18.27
CA ASP A 730 16.42 6.22 -18.52
C ASP A 730 15.89 5.10 -19.43
N PRO A 731 16.22 5.08 -20.73
CA PRO A 731 15.76 4.04 -21.64
C PRO A 731 16.30 2.65 -21.27
N ALA A 732 17.42 2.56 -20.55
CA ALA A 732 18.03 1.31 -20.10
C ALA A 732 17.75 1.01 -18.62
N TRP A 733 16.67 1.58 -18.07
CA TRP A 733 16.29 1.47 -16.66
C TRP A 733 16.35 0.02 -16.14
N VAL A 734 15.83 -0.97 -16.89
CA VAL A 734 15.84 -2.37 -16.45
C VAL A 734 17.27 -2.91 -16.29
N LEU A 735 18.14 -2.67 -17.29
CA LEU A 735 19.54 -3.10 -17.23
C LEU A 735 20.32 -2.38 -16.13
N HIS A 736 20.04 -1.09 -15.90
CA HIS A 736 20.66 -0.32 -14.84
C HIS A 736 20.18 -0.74 -13.44
N GLU A 737 18.90 -1.06 -13.26
CA GLU A 737 18.37 -1.61 -12.01
C GLU A 737 18.97 -2.99 -11.71
N ALA A 738 19.12 -3.86 -12.72
CA ALA A 738 19.82 -5.14 -12.57
C ALA A 738 21.22 -4.94 -11.98
N ALA A 739 22.00 -4.02 -12.57
CA ALA A 739 23.34 -3.72 -12.10
C ALA A 739 23.35 -3.09 -10.69
N ARG A 740 22.38 -2.24 -10.36
CA ARG A 740 22.24 -1.61 -9.02
C ARG A 740 22.00 -2.63 -7.92
N ILE A 741 21.24 -3.69 -8.19
CA ILE A 741 21.02 -4.79 -7.24
C ILE A 741 22.09 -5.89 -7.33
N GLY A 742 23.17 -5.67 -8.09
CA GLY A 742 24.30 -6.60 -8.20
C GLY A 742 24.08 -7.79 -9.14
N LEU A 743 23.02 -7.76 -9.97
CA LEU A 743 22.74 -8.80 -10.97
C LEU A 743 23.50 -8.51 -12.27
N THR A 744 24.74 -9.00 -12.35
CA THR A 744 25.70 -8.71 -13.42
C THR A 744 25.68 -9.71 -14.58
N ASP A 745 24.95 -10.81 -14.45
CA ASP A 745 24.81 -11.89 -15.44
C ASP A 745 23.69 -11.65 -16.46
N ILE A 746 22.94 -10.55 -16.34
CA ILE A 746 21.99 -10.11 -17.37
C ILE A 746 22.71 -9.75 -18.66
N ALA A 747 22.25 -10.32 -19.77
CA ALA A 747 22.76 -10.03 -21.10
C ALA A 747 22.37 -8.60 -21.53
N TRP A 748 23.37 -7.79 -21.86
CA TRP A 748 23.18 -6.52 -22.55
C TRP A 748 23.30 -6.73 -24.06
N PRO A 749 22.82 -5.79 -24.90
CA PRO A 749 23.20 -5.75 -26.31
C PRO A 749 24.73 -5.83 -26.44
N LYS A 750 25.23 -6.66 -27.37
CA LYS A 750 26.68 -6.93 -27.53
C LYS A 750 27.49 -5.65 -27.73
N GLN A 751 26.88 -4.66 -28.37
CA GLN A 751 27.44 -3.35 -28.66
C GLN A 751 27.64 -2.49 -27.40
N TYR A 752 27.00 -2.83 -26.28
CA TYR A 752 27.02 -2.06 -25.03
C TYR A 752 27.95 -2.63 -23.94
N TYR A 753 28.68 -3.71 -24.21
CA TYR A 753 29.49 -4.39 -23.19
C TYR A 753 30.57 -3.51 -22.54
N SER A 754 31.22 -2.62 -23.29
CA SER A 754 32.20 -1.68 -22.72
C SER A 754 31.53 -0.68 -21.76
N GLY A 755 30.31 -0.24 -22.07
CA GLY A 755 29.50 0.61 -21.20
C GLY A 755 29.02 -0.12 -19.95
N LYS A 756 28.58 -1.38 -20.09
CA LYS A 756 28.19 -2.24 -18.97
C LYS A 756 29.30 -2.33 -17.91
N GLN A 757 30.51 -2.71 -18.34
CA GLN A 757 31.65 -2.88 -17.44
C GLN A 757 31.98 -1.59 -16.68
N GLN A 758 31.96 -0.44 -17.36
CA GLN A 758 32.20 0.85 -16.74
C GLN A 758 31.11 1.19 -15.71
N TYR A 759 29.84 0.96 -16.05
CA TYR A 759 28.70 1.24 -15.18
C TYR A 759 28.76 0.41 -13.89
N GLU A 760 28.93 -0.91 -14.02
CA GLU A 760 29.03 -1.84 -12.89
C GLU A 760 30.24 -1.51 -12.00
N THR A 761 31.39 -1.17 -12.59
CA THR A 761 32.59 -0.74 -11.83
C THR A 761 32.33 0.53 -11.02
N ASN A 762 31.61 1.50 -11.59
CA ASN A 762 31.28 2.75 -10.90
C ASN A 762 30.31 2.51 -9.74
N LEU A 763 29.33 1.63 -9.91
CA LEU A 763 28.44 1.22 -8.82
C LEU A 763 29.22 0.54 -7.69
N ALA A 764 30.13 -0.38 -8.02
CA ALA A 764 30.97 -1.05 -7.04
C ALA A 764 31.86 -0.05 -6.27
N ARG A 765 32.44 0.94 -6.95
CA ARG A 765 33.22 2.02 -6.32
C ARG A 765 32.35 2.88 -5.39
N ALA A 766 31.15 3.24 -5.83
CA ALA A 766 30.22 4.04 -5.03
C ALA A 766 29.73 3.28 -3.79
N ALA A 767 29.53 1.96 -3.90
CA ALA A 767 29.19 1.11 -2.77
C ALA A 767 30.34 0.98 -1.77
N ALA A 768 31.58 0.86 -2.23
CA ALA A 768 32.77 0.77 -1.36
C ALA A 768 33.14 2.09 -0.64
N ALA A 769 32.56 3.22 -1.05
CA ALA A 769 32.78 4.53 -0.44
C ALA A 769 31.75 4.87 0.66
N LYS A 770 30.69 4.06 0.79
CA LYS A 770 29.71 4.12 1.89
C LYS A 770 30.14 3.18 3.00
#